data_AF-A0AAD3T670-F1
#
_entry.id   AF-A0AAD3T670-F1
#
_cell.length_a   1.000
_cell.length_b   1.000
_cell.length_c   1.000
_cell.angle_alpha   90.00
_cell.angle_beta   90.00
_cell.angle_gamma   90.00
#
_symmetry.space_group_name_H-M   'P 1'
#
loop_
_entity.id
_entity.type
_entity.pdbx_description
1 polymer ?
#
loop_
_entity_poly.entity_id
_entity_poly.type
_entity_poly.pdbx_seq_one_letter_code
_entity_poly.pdbx_strand_id
1 'polypeptide(L)'
;MDSCAVDDLGYSLLKDLKLEIERKNPTFSLCFWVYLLNSTPFSCTVLRQMNLATTDSAPLLVLNEEKKLILFPLHFLLKESPNPSDSTLMEVPCASSEVEFPMEKWVHVGCEVSTSFIRLHIDGKIVGEKSLDALPVKESDLCSLIYSTMDGDSEGFQGYVHDAKVLPLFSSIKNHHVEDPPLQLSIDNSSASEIEEDSDGVWSIVGGKASCRRNFSLDVVLLDAFGESVHREMEVVASLIYADDMASVEKPDDGEAPLLISYDGLEFSSYVRPSKLLQGRAVFKLKISQLSSKCDNRLFRIKFCIAKFETYPFLEALSPPIRCISRGRNTRISTITWKKLPSGVHLVNGSSCPGNDFWYSELQQNAVCEARPSPSSKRVKLGPDSASPVVKVDYSHEQPDEECNSHVWANSKVQSAFEKSTECKRENVVEAENSASDSESIGARNSFMKNMSCTREIISDLTIFKYCLGSLSERTFMLKEATSFTSDQEMEDLAEHVSLYSGCFRHRHQILIAKRLLEEGEGAWNLISQNSHHVQWENAVFEIEEQFMKISCCSIRSLTQQDLNLLRRISGCHEYMTRENFDKMWRWLYPVAFTISRDGINGLWASTSPKWVEGFITKEEVEYALQNPMGIQEPGTFMLRFPTSRSWPHPDAGSLVVTYVSRDYTLRHRVLSLDYSSGKLKHKKPLQELLLAEPELSRLGSMQDINV
;
A
#
# COMPACT_ATOMS: atom_id res chain seq x y z
N MET A 1 4.65 -49.86 -16.19
CA MET A 1 4.10 -49.25 -14.97
C MET A 1 5.22 -49.20 -13.95
N ASP A 2 5.91 -48.07 -13.91
CA ASP A 2 6.73 -47.63 -12.78
C ASP A 2 6.42 -46.14 -12.66
N SER A 3 5.63 -45.79 -11.66
CA SER A 3 5.18 -44.42 -11.42
C SER A 3 6.36 -43.63 -10.87
N CYS A 4 6.98 -42.78 -11.70
CA CYS A 4 7.64 -41.57 -11.21
C CYS A 4 6.71 -40.90 -10.20
N ALA A 5 7.23 -40.51 -9.05
CA ALA A 5 6.49 -39.76 -8.05
C ALA A 5 5.87 -38.54 -8.73
N VAL A 6 4.59 -38.64 -9.07
CA VAL A 6 3.83 -37.55 -9.67
C VAL A 6 3.63 -36.55 -8.55
N ASP A 7 4.29 -35.40 -8.66
CA ASP A 7 3.96 -34.25 -7.85
C ASP A 7 2.45 -34.04 -7.90
N ASP A 8 1.82 -33.77 -6.76
CA ASP A 8 0.36 -33.61 -6.57
C ASP A 8 -0.26 -32.47 -7.44
N LEU A 9 0.57 -31.79 -8.24
CA LEU A 9 0.26 -30.69 -9.15
C LEU A 9 0.54 -31.01 -10.64
N GLY A 10 1.11 -32.17 -10.98
CA GLY A 10 1.33 -32.58 -12.38
C GLY A 10 2.44 -31.81 -13.11
N TYR A 11 3.40 -31.23 -12.40
CA TYR A 11 4.61 -30.65 -13.00
C TYR A 11 5.69 -31.71 -13.18
N SER A 12 6.47 -31.60 -14.26
CA SER A 12 7.68 -32.39 -14.46
C SER A 12 8.79 -31.53 -15.05
N LEU A 13 10.04 -31.96 -14.86
CA LEU A 13 11.16 -31.36 -15.57
C LEU A 13 11.01 -31.68 -17.06
N LEU A 14 11.29 -30.69 -17.91
CA LEU A 14 11.21 -30.84 -19.36
C LEU A 14 12.00 -32.06 -19.80
N LYS A 15 13.22 -32.29 -19.26
CA LYS A 15 14.11 -33.42 -19.60
C LYS A 15 13.52 -34.82 -19.33
N ASP A 16 12.55 -34.91 -18.43
CA ASP A 16 11.93 -36.17 -18.03
C ASP A 16 10.69 -36.49 -18.88
N LEU A 17 10.30 -35.59 -19.80
CA LEU A 17 9.14 -35.76 -20.67
C LEU A 17 9.39 -36.89 -21.68
N LYS A 18 8.53 -37.92 -21.60
CA LYS A 18 8.48 -39.03 -22.55
C LYS A 18 7.04 -39.27 -22.95
N LEU A 19 6.77 -39.23 -24.25
CA LEU A 19 5.45 -39.38 -24.84
C LEU A 19 5.51 -40.46 -25.93
N GLU A 20 4.64 -41.45 -25.83
CA GLU A 20 4.52 -42.52 -26.81
C GLU A 20 3.34 -42.22 -27.76
N ILE A 21 3.60 -42.30 -29.06
CA ILE A 21 2.56 -42.15 -30.09
C ILE A 21 2.15 -43.54 -30.57
N GLU A 22 0.87 -43.88 -30.41
CA GLU A 22 0.34 -45.18 -30.82
C GLU A 22 0.24 -45.35 -32.35
N ARG A 23 0.59 -46.56 -32.80
CA ARG A 23 0.84 -47.03 -34.19
C ARG A 23 -0.19 -46.75 -35.28
N LYS A 24 -1.43 -46.33 -34.97
CA LYS A 24 -2.55 -46.50 -35.94
C LYS A 24 -2.74 -45.34 -36.91
N ASN A 25 -2.24 -44.14 -36.63
CA ASN A 25 -2.41 -42.98 -37.51
C ASN A 25 -1.15 -42.10 -37.52
N PRO A 26 -0.61 -41.74 -38.70
CA PRO A 26 0.53 -40.82 -38.84
C PRO A 26 0.16 -39.35 -38.53
N THR A 27 -1.04 -39.11 -38.02
CA THR A 27 -1.61 -37.79 -37.75
C THR A 27 -1.91 -37.66 -36.27
N PHE A 28 -1.28 -36.71 -35.59
CA PHE A 28 -1.50 -36.44 -34.18
C PHE A 28 -1.36 -34.95 -33.88
N SER A 29 -1.91 -34.56 -32.74
CA SER A 29 -1.73 -33.25 -32.12
C SER A 29 -1.06 -33.46 -30.77
N LEU A 30 0.04 -32.77 -30.53
CA LEU A 30 0.72 -32.73 -29.23
C LEU A 30 0.46 -31.36 -28.60
N CYS A 31 0.00 -31.31 -27.36
CA CYS A 31 -0.12 -30.06 -26.62
C CYS A 31 0.44 -30.20 -25.20
N PHE A 32 1.07 -29.15 -24.70
CA PHE A 32 1.62 -29.07 -23.36
C PHE A 32 1.91 -27.62 -22.98
N TRP A 33 1.92 -27.35 -21.69
CA TRP A 33 2.46 -26.11 -21.14
C TRP A 33 3.96 -26.27 -20.92
N VAL A 34 4.73 -25.24 -21.24
CA VAL A 34 6.18 -25.23 -21.03
C VAL A 34 6.62 -23.91 -20.39
N TYR A 35 7.57 -24.03 -19.46
CA TYR A 35 8.25 -22.93 -18.80
C TYR A 35 9.74 -23.10 -19.01
N LEU A 36 10.39 -22.14 -19.69
CA LEU A 36 11.83 -22.18 -19.95
C LEU A 36 12.56 -21.17 -19.08
N LEU A 37 13.58 -21.62 -18.36
CA LEU A 37 14.54 -20.77 -17.66
C LEU A 37 15.58 -20.27 -18.68
N ASN A 38 16.08 -19.04 -18.49
CA ASN A 38 17.07 -18.31 -19.29
C ASN A 38 17.68 -19.03 -20.51
N SER A 39 17.60 -18.37 -21.67
CA SER A 39 18.14 -18.90 -22.93
C SER A 39 19.67 -18.94 -22.95
N THR A 40 20.23 -20.06 -23.39
CA THR A 40 21.58 -20.07 -23.97
C THR A 40 21.57 -19.28 -25.29
N PRO A 41 22.69 -18.69 -25.73
CA PRO A 41 22.77 -18.00 -27.02
C PRO A 41 22.71 -18.95 -28.23
N PHE A 42 22.56 -20.26 -27.99
CA PHE A 42 22.61 -21.30 -29.01
C PHE A 42 21.24 -21.94 -29.19
N SER A 43 20.98 -22.47 -30.39
CA SER A 43 19.75 -23.23 -30.64
C SER A 43 19.65 -24.44 -29.71
N CYS A 44 18.47 -24.65 -29.12
CA CYS A 44 18.21 -25.77 -28.23
C CYS A 44 17.06 -26.64 -28.76
N THR A 45 17.23 -27.96 -28.72
CA THR A 45 16.17 -28.91 -29.09
C THR A 45 15.27 -29.17 -27.88
N VAL A 46 14.01 -28.73 -27.94
CA VAL A 46 13.00 -28.91 -26.88
C VAL A 46 12.45 -30.33 -26.89
N LEU A 47 12.14 -30.87 -28.09
CA LEU A 47 11.63 -32.23 -28.27
C LEU A 47 12.39 -32.94 -29.37
N ARG A 48 12.77 -34.19 -29.12
CA ARG A 48 13.27 -35.13 -30.11
C ARG A 48 12.24 -36.21 -30.40
N GLN A 49 12.34 -36.74 -31.60
CA GLN A 49 11.64 -37.92 -32.06
C GLN A 49 12.67 -39.03 -32.28
N MET A 50 12.40 -40.21 -31.76
CA MET A 50 13.19 -41.41 -32.00
C MET A 50 12.31 -42.48 -32.61
N ASN A 51 12.81 -43.08 -33.68
CA ASN A 51 12.19 -44.26 -34.27
C ASN A 51 12.67 -45.51 -33.52
N LEU A 52 11.75 -46.21 -32.84
CA LEU A 52 12.10 -47.41 -32.08
C LEU A 52 12.62 -48.57 -32.96
N ALA A 53 12.35 -48.54 -34.27
CA ALA A 53 12.79 -49.57 -35.21
C ALA A 53 14.23 -49.35 -35.72
N THR A 54 14.69 -48.09 -35.83
CA THR A 54 16.00 -47.74 -36.40
C THR A 54 16.97 -47.13 -35.41
N THR A 55 16.54 -46.81 -34.18
CA THR A 55 17.32 -46.11 -33.15
C THR A 55 17.78 -44.70 -33.57
N ASP A 56 17.30 -44.20 -34.70
CA ASP A 56 17.66 -42.89 -35.24
C ASP A 56 16.86 -41.79 -34.55
N SER A 57 17.51 -40.66 -34.27
CA SER A 57 16.94 -39.53 -33.52
C SER A 57 16.98 -38.26 -34.35
N ALA A 58 15.87 -37.54 -34.41
CA ALA A 58 15.77 -36.27 -35.11
C ALA A 58 15.10 -35.21 -34.19
N PRO A 59 15.36 -33.92 -34.40
CA PRO A 59 14.61 -32.88 -33.70
C PRO A 59 13.14 -32.88 -34.18
N LEU A 60 12.22 -32.60 -33.25
CA LEU A 60 10.82 -32.33 -33.54
C LEU A 60 10.50 -30.87 -33.28
N LEU A 61 10.90 -30.34 -32.13
CA LEU A 61 10.69 -28.94 -31.76
C LEU A 61 12.01 -28.33 -31.30
N VAL A 62 12.41 -27.22 -31.90
CA VAL A 62 13.68 -26.53 -31.64
C VAL A 62 13.39 -25.06 -31.35
N LEU A 63 14.07 -24.52 -30.34
CA LEU A 63 14.21 -23.10 -30.12
C LEU A 63 15.49 -22.64 -30.82
N ASN A 64 15.39 -21.78 -31.84
CA ASN A 64 16.56 -21.31 -32.57
C ASN A 64 17.32 -20.20 -31.81
N GLU A 65 18.41 -19.70 -32.39
CA GLU A 65 19.24 -18.62 -31.80
C GLU A 65 18.46 -17.29 -31.67
N GLU A 66 17.47 -17.05 -32.53
CA GLU A 66 16.55 -15.92 -32.44
C GLU A 66 15.39 -16.17 -31.43
N LYS A 67 15.47 -17.26 -30.66
CA LYS A 67 14.44 -17.75 -29.73
C LYS A 67 13.05 -17.90 -30.35
N LYS A 68 12.99 -18.22 -31.63
CA LYS A 68 11.77 -18.64 -32.32
C LYS A 68 11.64 -20.16 -32.24
N LEU A 69 10.42 -20.63 -32.03
CA LEU A 69 10.13 -22.05 -32.07
C LEU A 69 10.04 -22.52 -33.53
N ILE A 70 10.65 -23.65 -33.81
CA ILE A 70 10.67 -24.31 -35.12
C ILE A 70 10.21 -25.75 -34.93
N LEU A 71 9.11 -26.09 -35.61
CA LEU A 71 8.54 -27.42 -35.69
C LEU A 71 9.02 -28.12 -36.96
N PHE A 72 9.58 -29.30 -36.80
CA PHE A 72 10.02 -30.19 -37.87
C PHE A 72 8.98 -31.30 -38.13
N PRO A 73 8.92 -31.83 -39.36
CA PRO A 73 8.05 -32.97 -39.68
C PRO A 73 8.61 -34.25 -39.06
N LEU A 74 7.81 -35.32 -39.07
CA LEU A 74 8.29 -36.62 -38.61
C LEU A 74 9.43 -37.10 -39.52
N HIS A 75 10.48 -37.66 -38.92
CA HIS A 75 11.71 -38.03 -39.62
C HIS A 75 11.45 -39.00 -40.79
N PHE A 76 10.49 -39.92 -40.66
CA PHE A 76 10.13 -40.88 -41.71
C PHE A 76 9.27 -40.28 -42.84
N LEU A 77 8.78 -39.05 -42.69
CA LEU A 77 8.07 -38.30 -43.75
C LEU A 77 9.03 -37.53 -44.65
N LEU A 78 10.33 -37.53 -44.36
CA LEU A 78 11.35 -36.87 -45.19
C LEU A 78 11.90 -37.85 -46.24
N LYS A 79 12.07 -37.34 -47.46
CA LYS A 79 12.57 -38.10 -48.61
C LYS A 79 14.10 -38.16 -48.54
N GLU A 80 14.63 -39.34 -48.22
CA GLU A 80 16.08 -39.69 -48.14
C GLU A 80 16.91 -38.87 -47.13
N SER A 81 17.68 -39.59 -46.29
CA SER A 81 18.56 -39.02 -45.27
C SER A 81 19.57 -38.04 -45.88
N PRO A 82 19.73 -36.82 -45.34
CA PRO A 82 20.98 -36.09 -45.51
C PRO A 82 22.06 -36.89 -44.79
N ASN A 83 23.20 -37.12 -45.44
CA ASN A 83 24.37 -37.74 -44.83
C ASN A 83 24.77 -36.96 -43.55
N PRO A 84 25.30 -37.64 -42.52
CA PRO A 84 25.66 -37.03 -41.24
C PRO A 84 26.84 -36.03 -41.31
N SER A 85 27.34 -35.72 -42.51
CA SER A 85 28.47 -34.81 -42.74
C SER A 85 28.08 -33.41 -43.24
N ASP A 86 26.81 -33.14 -43.56
CA ASP A 86 26.41 -31.84 -44.13
C ASP A 86 25.61 -30.98 -43.15
N SER A 87 26.22 -29.86 -42.78
CA SER A 87 25.81 -28.84 -41.81
C SER A 87 24.71 -27.89 -42.33
N THR A 88 23.70 -28.39 -43.05
CA THR A 88 22.61 -27.55 -43.56
C THR A 88 21.24 -28.09 -43.21
N LEU A 89 20.73 -27.67 -42.04
CA LEU A 89 19.32 -27.78 -41.64
C LEU A 89 18.36 -26.96 -42.57
N MET A 90 18.88 -26.29 -43.60
CA MET A 90 18.19 -25.28 -44.41
C MET A 90 17.20 -25.84 -45.46
N GLU A 91 17.22 -27.14 -45.78
CA GLU A 91 16.35 -27.71 -46.81
C GLU A 91 15.13 -28.49 -46.26
N VAL A 92 14.99 -28.61 -44.95
CA VAL A 92 13.88 -29.34 -44.33
C VAL A 92 12.63 -28.45 -44.22
N PRO A 93 11.45 -28.86 -44.74
CA PRO A 93 10.23 -28.08 -44.62
C PRO A 93 9.82 -27.98 -43.15
N CYS A 94 9.97 -26.80 -42.54
CA CYS A 94 9.64 -26.54 -41.14
C CYS A 94 8.58 -25.42 -41.01
N ALA A 95 7.86 -25.44 -39.89
CA ALA A 95 6.99 -24.35 -39.48
C ALA A 95 7.68 -23.58 -38.34
N SER A 96 7.81 -22.25 -38.48
CA SER A 96 8.50 -21.41 -37.50
C SER A 96 7.57 -20.33 -36.96
N SER A 97 7.73 -19.95 -35.69
CA SER A 97 7.02 -18.83 -35.09
C SER A 97 7.59 -17.49 -35.59
N GLU A 98 6.69 -16.53 -35.85
CA GLU A 98 7.11 -15.16 -36.20
C GLU A 98 7.61 -14.36 -34.99
N VAL A 99 7.16 -14.75 -33.78
CA VAL A 99 7.43 -14.05 -32.52
C VAL A 99 8.47 -14.81 -31.68
N GLU A 100 9.25 -14.05 -30.91
CA GLU A 100 10.18 -14.56 -29.89
C GLU A 100 9.41 -15.31 -28.79
N PHE A 101 9.93 -16.47 -28.39
CA PHE A 101 9.36 -17.25 -27.31
C PHE A 101 9.59 -16.57 -25.95
N PRO A 102 8.55 -16.35 -25.13
CA PRO A 102 8.72 -15.67 -23.86
C PRO A 102 9.34 -16.62 -22.82
N MET A 103 10.47 -16.20 -22.26
CA MET A 103 11.18 -16.92 -21.19
C MET A 103 10.58 -16.57 -19.82
N GLU A 104 10.80 -17.45 -18.83
CA GLU A 104 10.32 -17.28 -17.44
C GLU A 104 8.80 -17.03 -17.33
N LYS A 105 8.05 -17.57 -18.29
CA LYS A 105 6.59 -17.53 -18.36
C LYS A 105 6.06 -18.87 -18.85
N TRP A 106 4.87 -19.21 -18.40
CA TRP A 106 4.14 -20.37 -18.93
C TRP A 106 3.60 -20.04 -20.32
N VAL A 107 3.86 -20.95 -21.25
CA VAL A 107 3.37 -20.86 -22.63
C VAL A 107 2.78 -22.20 -23.03
N HIS A 108 1.60 -22.17 -23.62
CA HIS A 108 1.02 -23.39 -24.16
C HIS A 108 1.48 -23.60 -25.59
N VAL A 109 2.18 -24.71 -25.83
CA VAL A 109 2.67 -25.10 -27.15
C VAL A 109 1.82 -26.23 -27.68
N GLY A 110 1.34 -26.08 -28.91
CA GLY A 110 0.65 -27.12 -29.66
C GLY A 110 1.35 -27.43 -30.97
N CYS A 111 1.54 -28.70 -31.28
CA CYS A 111 2.13 -29.18 -32.53
C CYS A 111 1.09 -30.08 -33.23
N GLU A 112 0.56 -29.66 -34.37
CA GLU A 112 -0.24 -30.53 -35.25
C GLU A 112 0.68 -31.10 -36.32
N VAL A 113 0.74 -32.43 -36.40
CA VAL A 113 1.57 -33.13 -37.37
C VAL A 113 0.69 -34.06 -38.19
N SER A 114 0.72 -33.86 -39.51
CA SER A 114 -0.03 -34.64 -40.49
C SER A 114 0.88 -35.06 -41.66
N THR A 115 0.40 -35.95 -42.51
CA THR A 115 1.10 -36.37 -43.74
C THR A 115 1.18 -35.27 -44.78
N SER A 116 0.32 -34.25 -44.71
CA SER A 116 0.22 -33.17 -45.69
C SER A 116 0.53 -31.78 -45.15
N PHE A 117 0.68 -31.63 -43.83
CA PHE A 117 1.02 -30.35 -43.22
C PHE A 117 1.59 -30.52 -41.80
N ILE A 118 2.28 -29.47 -41.35
CA ILE A 118 2.63 -29.25 -39.95
C ILE A 118 2.18 -27.85 -39.51
N ARG A 119 1.67 -27.74 -38.29
CA ARG A 119 1.28 -26.46 -37.68
C ARG A 119 1.79 -26.34 -36.26
N LEU A 120 2.29 -25.15 -35.95
CA LEU A 120 2.73 -24.75 -34.62
C LEU A 120 1.71 -23.77 -34.04
N HIS A 121 1.29 -24.05 -32.82
CA HIS A 121 0.38 -23.24 -32.03
C HIS A 121 1.09 -22.71 -30.79
N ILE A 122 0.86 -21.43 -30.47
CA ILE A 122 1.23 -20.81 -29.20
C ILE A 122 -0.05 -20.19 -28.63
N ASP A 123 -0.40 -20.55 -27.39
CA ASP A 123 -1.58 -20.08 -26.66
C ASP A 123 -2.87 -20.20 -27.50
N GLY A 124 -3.01 -21.34 -28.18
CA GLY A 124 -4.15 -21.67 -29.05
C GLY A 124 -4.16 -20.98 -30.42
N LYS A 125 -3.23 -20.08 -30.71
CA LYS A 125 -3.11 -19.39 -32.02
C LYS A 125 -2.10 -20.09 -32.92
N ILE A 126 -2.43 -20.24 -34.20
CA ILE A 126 -1.47 -20.74 -35.21
C ILE A 126 -0.41 -19.66 -35.44
N VAL A 127 0.84 -19.98 -35.14
CA VAL A 127 1.99 -19.08 -35.31
C VAL A 127 2.93 -19.51 -36.42
N GLY A 128 2.75 -20.72 -36.95
CA GLY A 128 3.50 -21.23 -38.10
C GLY A 128 2.76 -22.39 -38.75
N GLU A 129 2.76 -22.44 -40.07
CA GLU A 129 2.16 -23.52 -40.86
C GLU A 129 3.04 -23.80 -42.09
N LYS A 130 3.21 -25.09 -42.40
CA LYS A 130 3.93 -25.52 -43.61
C LYS A 130 3.22 -26.72 -44.21
N SER A 131 2.89 -26.63 -45.50
CA SER A 131 2.39 -27.77 -46.29
C SER A 131 3.53 -28.71 -46.65
N LEU A 132 3.26 -30.01 -46.62
CA LEU A 132 4.18 -31.09 -46.98
C LEU A 132 3.70 -31.79 -48.26
N ASP A 133 4.64 -32.25 -49.07
CA ASP A 133 4.34 -33.12 -50.20
C ASP A 133 3.99 -34.52 -49.68
N ALA A 134 2.74 -34.95 -49.88
CA ALA A 134 2.23 -36.21 -49.34
C ALA A 134 3.04 -37.41 -49.86
N LEU A 135 3.83 -38.03 -48.98
CA LEU A 135 4.53 -39.29 -49.27
C LEU A 135 3.66 -40.50 -48.88
N PRO A 136 3.63 -41.56 -49.71
CA PRO A 136 2.96 -42.80 -49.34
C PRO A 136 3.72 -43.47 -48.20
N VAL A 137 3.13 -43.47 -47.01
CA VAL A 137 3.65 -44.19 -45.84
C VAL A 137 3.61 -45.68 -46.15
N LYS A 138 4.78 -46.35 -46.23
CA LYS A 138 4.83 -47.81 -46.28
C LYS A 138 4.41 -48.35 -44.90
N GLU A 139 3.40 -49.22 -44.88
CA GLU A 139 2.98 -49.97 -43.69
C GLU A 139 4.13 -50.83 -43.16
N SER A 140 4.97 -50.21 -42.35
CA SER A 140 5.97 -50.85 -41.51
C SER A 140 5.75 -50.31 -40.10
N ASP A 141 5.93 -51.14 -39.08
CA ASP A 141 5.63 -50.82 -37.68
C ASP A 141 6.45 -49.61 -37.18
N LEU A 142 5.92 -48.40 -37.37
CA LEU A 142 6.56 -47.15 -36.97
C LEU A 142 6.02 -46.75 -35.59
N CYS A 143 6.77 -47.08 -34.54
CA CYS A 143 6.61 -46.44 -33.23
C CYS A 143 7.61 -45.29 -33.14
N SER A 144 7.11 -44.06 -33.07
CA SER A 144 7.93 -42.89 -32.73
C SER A 144 7.75 -42.54 -31.25
N LEU A 145 8.83 -42.64 -30.48
CA LEU A 145 8.90 -42.08 -29.14
C LEU A 145 9.24 -40.60 -29.27
N ILE A 146 8.40 -39.72 -28.74
CA ILE A 146 8.77 -38.31 -28.54
C ILE A 146 9.32 -38.21 -27.12
N TYR A 147 10.50 -37.64 -27.00
CA TYR A 147 11.11 -37.40 -25.71
C TYR A 147 11.89 -36.10 -25.80
N SER A 148 11.88 -35.34 -24.71
CA SER A 148 12.87 -34.29 -24.51
C SER A 148 14.25 -34.92 -24.35
N THR A 149 15.28 -34.34 -24.93
CA THR A 149 16.66 -34.82 -24.70
C THR A 149 17.54 -33.70 -24.20
N MET A 150 18.23 -33.99 -23.11
CA MET A 150 19.45 -33.34 -22.67
C MET A 150 20.58 -34.35 -22.86
N ASP A 151 21.06 -34.52 -24.09
CA ASP A 151 22.28 -35.30 -24.32
C ASP A 151 23.37 -34.33 -24.81
N GLY A 152 24.36 -34.13 -23.94
CA GLY A 152 25.56 -33.33 -24.18
C GLY A 152 25.59 -32.01 -23.39
N ASP A 153 26.33 -31.99 -22.28
CA ASP A 153 27.14 -30.91 -21.67
C ASP A 153 26.68 -29.43 -21.69
N SER A 154 25.47 -29.09 -22.11
CA SER A 154 24.95 -27.73 -22.02
C SER A 154 24.20 -27.56 -20.71
N GLU A 155 24.93 -27.23 -19.64
CA GLU A 155 24.44 -26.93 -18.28
C GLU A 155 23.36 -25.81 -18.20
N GLY A 156 22.90 -25.25 -19.33
CA GLY A 156 22.11 -24.02 -19.36
C GLY A 156 20.60 -24.13 -19.65
N PHE A 157 20.09 -25.18 -20.30
CA PHE A 157 18.69 -25.18 -20.80
C PHE A 157 17.69 -25.87 -19.85
N GLN A 158 17.39 -25.25 -18.71
CA GLN A 158 16.44 -25.85 -17.76
C GLN A 158 15.00 -25.43 -18.08
N GLY A 159 14.06 -26.37 -18.01
CA GLY A 159 12.64 -26.08 -18.25
C GLY A 159 11.71 -27.07 -17.55
N TYR A 160 10.44 -26.71 -17.51
CA TYR A 160 9.37 -27.48 -16.86
C TYR A 160 8.19 -27.64 -17.81
N VAL A 161 7.44 -28.73 -17.64
CA VAL A 161 6.27 -29.07 -18.44
C VAL A 161 5.08 -29.37 -17.54
N HIS A 162 3.90 -29.02 -18.03
CA HIS A 162 2.62 -29.34 -17.40
C HIS A 162 1.59 -29.78 -18.46
N ASP A 163 0.69 -30.68 -18.07
CA ASP A 163 -0.42 -31.20 -18.86
C ASP A 163 -0.04 -31.65 -20.30
N ALA A 164 1.02 -32.45 -20.43
CA ALA A 164 1.44 -32.94 -21.74
C ALA A 164 0.53 -34.07 -22.25
N LYS A 165 -0.12 -33.84 -23.39
CA LYS A 165 -1.11 -34.75 -24.00
C LYS A 165 -0.84 -34.97 -25.49
N VAL A 166 -0.97 -36.22 -25.91
CA VAL A 166 -1.04 -36.61 -27.33
C VAL A 166 -2.50 -36.87 -27.67
N LEU A 167 -3.02 -36.11 -28.62
CA LEU A 167 -4.42 -36.11 -29.04
C LEU A 167 -4.56 -36.57 -30.50
N PRO A 168 -5.68 -37.21 -30.87
CA PRO A 168 -6.04 -37.39 -32.27
C PRO A 168 -6.25 -36.04 -32.96
N LEU A 169 -5.90 -35.92 -34.25
CA LEU A 169 -5.97 -34.66 -35.03
C LEU A 169 -7.38 -34.01 -35.06
N PHE A 170 -8.44 -34.79 -34.83
CA PHE A 170 -9.83 -34.29 -34.79
C PHE A 170 -10.18 -33.53 -33.50
N SER A 171 -9.33 -33.61 -32.48
CA SER A 171 -9.47 -32.88 -31.22
C SER A 171 -8.84 -31.49 -31.35
N SER A 172 -9.61 -30.44 -31.06
CA SER A 172 -9.10 -29.07 -31.20
C SER A 172 -8.10 -28.73 -30.09
N ILE A 173 -6.86 -28.40 -30.47
CA ILE A 173 -5.82 -27.86 -29.56
C ILE A 173 -6.34 -26.60 -28.83
N LYS A 174 -7.22 -25.82 -29.47
CA LYS A 174 -7.78 -24.59 -28.89
C LYS A 174 -8.56 -24.81 -27.59
N ASN A 175 -9.20 -25.97 -27.45
CA ASN A 175 -10.02 -26.27 -26.28
C ASN A 175 -9.16 -26.75 -25.10
N HIS A 176 -8.02 -27.39 -25.37
CA HIS A 176 -7.14 -27.97 -24.35
C HIS A 176 -6.24 -26.93 -23.69
N HIS A 177 -5.94 -25.82 -24.37
CA HIS A 177 -5.26 -24.67 -23.81
C HIS A 177 -5.95 -24.09 -22.56
N VAL A 178 -7.26 -24.29 -22.37
CA VAL A 178 -8.02 -23.71 -21.25
C VAL A 178 -8.21 -24.71 -20.10
N GLU A 179 -7.96 -25.99 -20.34
CA GLU A 179 -8.16 -27.04 -19.33
C GLU A 179 -6.91 -27.14 -18.45
N ASP A 180 -7.06 -26.87 -17.15
CA ASP A 180 -6.02 -26.98 -16.11
C ASP A 180 -4.73 -26.17 -16.41
N PRO A 181 -4.80 -24.83 -16.47
CA PRO A 181 -3.61 -24.00 -16.66
C PRO A 181 -2.64 -24.10 -15.47
N PRO A 182 -1.32 -24.07 -15.71
CA PRO A 182 -0.32 -24.17 -14.66
C PRO A 182 -0.35 -22.93 -13.75
N LEU A 183 0.08 -23.14 -12.51
CA LEU A 183 0.02 -22.15 -11.44
C LEU A 183 1.32 -21.35 -11.37
N GLN A 184 1.21 -20.09 -10.96
CA GLN A 184 2.31 -19.19 -10.70
C GLN A 184 2.08 -18.38 -9.42
N LEU A 185 3.10 -18.29 -8.57
CA LEU A 185 3.08 -17.43 -7.39
C LEU A 185 3.59 -16.03 -7.76
N SER A 186 2.92 -14.98 -7.29
CA SER A 186 3.37 -13.60 -7.51
C SER A 186 3.07 -12.69 -6.33
N ILE A 187 3.81 -11.58 -6.24
CA ILE A 187 3.56 -10.52 -5.25
C ILE A 187 2.59 -9.51 -5.88
N ASP A 188 1.51 -9.21 -5.18
CA ASP A 188 0.61 -8.12 -5.56
C ASP A 188 1.29 -6.79 -5.20
N ASN A 189 1.97 -6.17 -6.16
CA ASN A 189 2.69 -4.92 -5.99
C ASN A 189 1.80 -3.76 -5.48
N SER A 190 0.48 -3.86 -5.62
CA SER A 190 -0.42 -2.86 -5.04
C SER A 190 -0.42 -2.88 -3.51
N SER A 191 -0.03 -3.99 -2.87
CA SER A 191 0.09 -4.11 -1.41
C SER A 191 1.30 -3.36 -0.83
N ALA A 192 2.34 -3.15 -1.64
CA ALA A 192 3.62 -2.57 -1.20
C ALA A 192 3.60 -1.05 -0.98
N SER A 193 2.43 -0.37 -1.01
CA SER A 193 2.35 1.10 -0.91
C SER A 193 2.83 1.70 0.42
N GLU A 194 3.04 0.88 1.44
CA GLU A 194 3.58 1.32 2.74
C GLU A 194 5.12 1.36 2.76
N ILE A 195 5.77 0.81 1.73
CA ILE A 195 7.22 0.72 1.57
C ILE A 195 7.68 1.91 0.73
N GLU A 196 8.71 2.61 1.20
CA GLU A 196 9.30 3.73 0.48
C GLU A 196 10.21 3.19 -0.63
N GLU A 197 10.08 3.73 -1.85
CA GLU A 197 10.96 3.39 -2.97
C GLU A 197 11.93 4.56 -3.20
N ASP A 198 13.22 4.27 -3.09
CA ASP A 198 14.28 5.23 -3.35
C ASP A 198 14.39 5.51 -4.87
N SER A 199 15.09 6.57 -5.27
CA SER A 199 15.24 6.96 -6.69
C SER A 199 15.97 5.92 -7.57
N ASP A 200 16.63 4.94 -6.95
CA ASP A 200 17.30 3.80 -7.58
C ASP A 200 16.39 2.57 -7.74
N GLY A 201 15.10 2.67 -7.38
CA GLY A 201 14.14 1.55 -7.44
C GLY A 201 14.31 0.54 -6.30
N VAL A 202 15.11 0.88 -5.28
CA VAL A 202 15.35 0.04 -4.10
C VAL A 202 14.34 0.40 -3.01
N TRP A 203 13.72 -0.61 -2.41
CA TRP A 203 12.80 -0.45 -1.29
C TRP A 203 13.55 -0.09 -0.01
N SER A 204 13.19 1.00 0.64
CA SER A 204 13.75 1.44 1.91
C SER A 204 12.81 1.07 3.06
N ILE A 205 13.28 0.19 3.94
CA ILE A 205 12.52 -0.29 5.10
C ILE A 205 13.32 -0.02 6.37
N VAL A 206 12.65 0.52 7.39
CA VAL A 206 13.29 0.72 8.70
C VAL A 206 13.32 -0.61 9.45
N GLY A 207 14.51 -1.10 9.76
CA GLY A 207 14.71 -2.33 10.54
C GLY A 207 15.79 -2.20 11.62
N GLY A 208 16.27 -3.34 12.11
CA GLY A 208 17.27 -3.41 13.19
C GLY A 208 16.69 -3.85 14.54
N LYS A 209 17.09 -3.21 15.64
CA LYS A 209 16.63 -3.56 17.00
C LYS A 209 15.10 -3.50 17.11
N ALA A 210 14.49 -4.30 17.99
CA ALA A 210 13.03 -4.39 18.17
C ALA A 210 12.30 -3.04 18.20
N SER A 211 12.87 -2.02 18.84
CA SER A 211 12.27 -0.66 18.94
C SER A 211 12.30 0.17 17.65
N CYS A 212 13.05 -0.26 16.63
CA CYS A 212 13.28 0.46 15.38
C CYS A 212 12.64 -0.22 14.16
N ARG A 213 12.03 -1.40 14.32
CA ARG A 213 11.43 -2.16 13.22
C ARG A 213 10.11 -1.55 12.79
N ARG A 214 9.94 -1.34 11.49
CA ARG A 214 8.66 -0.99 10.88
C ARG A 214 7.95 -2.26 10.43
N ASN A 215 6.67 -2.38 10.77
CA ASN A 215 5.78 -3.34 10.14
C ASN A 215 5.49 -2.89 8.71
N PHE A 216 5.45 -3.84 7.78
CA PHE A 216 4.92 -3.63 6.44
C PHE A 216 4.16 -4.88 6.01
N SER A 217 3.25 -4.73 5.05
CA SER A 217 2.45 -5.84 4.54
C SER A 217 2.75 -6.11 3.08
N LEU A 218 2.83 -7.38 2.71
CA LEU A 218 2.91 -7.82 1.33
C LEU A 218 1.85 -8.90 1.08
N ASP A 219 1.11 -8.74 0.01
CA ASP A 219 0.12 -9.71 -0.45
C ASP A 219 0.75 -10.59 -1.51
N VAL A 220 0.60 -11.90 -1.33
CA VAL A 220 1.03 -12.91 -2.30
C VAL A 220 -0.22 -13.54 -2.89
N VAL A 221 -0.25 -13.67 -4.21
CA VAL A 221 -1.36 -14.24 -4.96
C VAL A 221 -0.90 -15.42 -5.80
N LEU A 222 -1.78 -16.42 -5.88
CA LEU A 222 -1.64 -17.58 -6.75
C LEU A 222 -2.47 -17.33 -8.00
N LEU A 223 -1.79 -17.26 -9.13
CA LEU A 223 -2.38 -17.02 -10.44
C LEU A 223 -2.26 -18.28 -11.29
N ASP A 224 -3.12 -18.41 -12.30
CA ASP A 224 -2.90 -19.33 -13.40
C ASP A 224 -2.05 -18.69 -14.51
N ALA A 225 -1.74 -19.44 -15.56
CA ALA A 225 -1.03 -18.94 -16.74
C ALA A 225 -1.72 -17.77 -17.46
N PHE A 226 -3.01 -17.54 -17.20
CA PHE A 226 -3.78 -16.41 -17.75
C PHE A 226 -3.72 -15.17 -16.87
N GLY A 227 -3.13 -15.28 -15.67
CA GLY A 227 -3.10 -14.21 -14.68
C GLY A 227 -4.37 -14.10 -13.85
N GLU A 228 -5.27 -15.09 -13.92
CA GLU A 228 -6.49 -15.14 -13.13
C GLU A 228 -6.22 -15.76 -11.75
N SER A 229 -6.93 -15.29 -10.72
CA SER A 229 -6.73 -15.77 -9.36
C SER A 229 -7.27 -17.19 -9.18
N VAL A 230 -6.44 -18.10 -8.66
CA VAL A 230 -6.85 -19.50 -8.47
C VAL A 230 -7.26 -19.76 -7.02
N HIS A 231 -8.48 -20.24 -6.82
CA HIS A 231 -9.01 -20.61 -5.50
C HIS A 231 -8.51 -21.98 -5.03
N ARG A 232 -7.18 -22.12 -4.85
CA ARG A 232 -6.54 -23.31 -4.31
C ARG A 232 -5.81 -22.98 -3.01
N GLU A 233 -6.05 -23.76 -1.97
CA GLU A 233 -5.39 -23.57 -0.68
C GLU A 233 -4.01 -24.22 -0.70
N MET A 234 -2.98 -23.42 -0.47
CA MET A 234 -1.59 -23.87 -0.30
C MET A 234 -0.90 -23.06 0.80
N GLU A 235 0.21 -23.59 1.32
CA GLU A 235 1.00 -22.97 2.37
C GLU A 235 2.23 -22.28 1.79
N VAL A 236 2.34 -20.97 2.03
CA VAL A 236 3.43 -20.12 1.54
C VAL A 236 4.29 -19.69 2.73
N VAL A 237 5.59 -19.86 2.60
CA VAL A 237 6.59 -19.37 3.56
C VAL A 237 7.31 -18.15 2.99
N ALA A 238 7.79 -17.28 3.87
CA ALA A 238 8.59 -16.13 3.50
C ALA A 238 9.97 -16.23 4.13
N SER A 239 11.02 -15.92 3.37
CA SER A 239 12.41 -15.88 3.83
C SER A 239 13.12 -14.62 3.35
N LEU A 240 14.17 -14.22 4.08
CA LEU A 240 15.04 -13.11 3.68
C LEU A 240 16.28 -13.69 3.02
N ILE A 241 16.58 -13.20 1.83
CA ILE A 241 17.76 -13.56 1.07
C ILE A 241 18.54 -12.30 0.69
N TYR A 242 19.80 -12.46 0.31
CA TYR A 242 20.57 -11.37 -0.29
C TYR A 242 20.23 -11.21 -1.77
N ALA A 243 20.23 -9.97 -2.26
CA ALA A 243 19.78 -9.64 -3.61
C ALA A 243 20.79 -9.99 -4.72
N ASP A 244 22.07 -10.13 -4.37
CA ASP A 244 23.21 -10.35 -5.27
C ASP A 244 23.49 -11.83 -5.55
N ASP A 245 23.48 -12.68 -4.52
CA ASP A 245 23.80 -14.12 -4.63
C ASP A 245 22.63 -15.04 -4.29
N MET A 246 21.48 -14.48 -3.90
CA MET A 246 20.27 -15.22 -3.49
C MET A 246 20.48 -16.11 -2.25
N ALA A 247 21.58 -15.96 -1.52
CA ALA A 247 21.86 -16.72 -0.31
C ALA A 247 20.93 -16.30 0.83
N SER A 248 20.58 -17.24 1.70
CA SER A 248 19.77 -16.96 2.88
C SER A 248 20.49 -16.03 3.84
N VAL A 249 19.80 -15.04 4.38
CA VAL A 249 20.34 -14.21 5.46
C VAL A 249 20.38 -15.06 6.73
N GLU A 250 21.57 -15.23 7.31
CA GLU A 250 21.76 -16.04 8.51
C GLU A 250 21.13 -15.39 9.76
N LYS A 251 20.88 -16.22 10.77
CA LYS A 251 20.39 -15.71 12.05
C LYS A 251 21.52 -14.92 12.75
N PRO A 252 21.26 -13.68 13.18
CA PRO A 252 22.19 -12.92 14.02
C PRO A 252 22.49 -13.61 15.37
N ASP A 253 23.61 -13.21 15.98
CA ASP A 253 24.03 -13.64 17.32
C ASP A 253 23.03 -13.30 18.44
N ASP A 254 22.12 -12.34 18.20
CA ASP A 254 21.06 -11.95 19.15
C ASP A 254 19.93 -13.00 19.26
N GLY A 255 20.00 -14.07 18.46
CA GLY A 255 19.09 -15.23 18.50
C GLY A 255 17.77 -15.03 17.75
N GLU A 256 17.55 -13.85 17.16
CA GLU A 256 16.29 -13.51 16.50
C GLU A 256 16.29 -13.88 15.00
N ALA A 257 15.13 -14.19 14.43
CA ALA A 257 15.06 -14.51 13.00
C ALA A 257 15.27 -13.25 12.13
N PRO A 258 15.96 -13.35 10.98
CA PRO A 258 16.23 -12.21 10.07
C PRO A 258 14.95 -11.58 9.51
N LEU A 259 13.90 -12.40 9.31
CA LEU A 259 12.56 -11.98 8.92
C LEU A 259 11.54 -12.58 9.91
N LEU A 260 10.66 -11.70 10.37
CA LEU A 260 9.62 -12.01 11.33
C LEU A 260 8.27 -11.79 10.67
N ILE A 261 7.30 -12.64 11.01
CA ILE A 261 5.90 -12.51 10.63
C ILE A 261 5.06 -12.22 11.87
N SER A 262 4.11 -11.28 11.75
CA SER A 262 3.24 -10.87 12.85
C SER A 262 1.82 -11.40 12.65
N TYR A 263 1.33 -12.13 13.65
CA TYR A 263 -0.05 -12.63 13.75
C TYR A 263 -0.65 -12.19 15.08
N ASP A 264 -1.76 -11.43 15.04
CA ASP A 264 -2.49 -10.97 16.24
C ASP A 264 -1.56 -10.35 17.31
N GLY A 265 -0.60 -9.52 16.86
CA GLY A 265 0.37 -8.83 17.72
C GLY A 265 1.57 -9.67 18.17
N LEU A 266 1.60 -10.98 17.88
CA LEU A 266 2.72 -11.88 18.20
C LEU A 266 3.67 -12.05 17.01
N GLU A 267 4.97 -12.12 17.29
CA GLU A 267 6.03 -12.27 16.28
C GLU A 267 6.56 -13.70 16.24
N PHE A 268 6.66 -14.25 15.02
CA PHE A 268 7.21 -15.58 14.77
C PHE A 268 8.28 -15.47 13.68
N SER A 269 9.19 -16.45 13.62
CA SER A 269 10.04 -16.59 12.43
C SER A 269 9.16 -16.86 11.21
N SER A 270 9.35 -16.07 10.15
CA SER A 270 8.54 -16.17 8.93
C SER A 270 8.66 -17.52 8.21
N TYR A 271 9.76 -18.24 8.43
CA TYR A 271 9.99 -19.57 7.87
C TYR A 271 9.30 -20.68 8.68
N VAL A 272 9.17 -20.50 10.00
CA VAL A 272 8.61 -21.53 10.90
C VAL A 272 7.08 -21.59 10.82
N ARG A 273 6.42 -20.49 10.44
CA ARG A 273 4.96 -20.39 10.39
C ARG A 273 4.47 -20.03 8.98
N PRO A 274 4.17 -21.03 8.12
CA PRO A 274 3.60 -20.77 6.80
C PRO A 274 2.25 -20.06 6.90
N SER A 275 1.97 -19.22 5.91
CA SER A 275 0.67 -18.58 5.69
C SER A 275 -0.16 -19.40 4.70
N LYS A 276 -1.44 -19.60 4.97
CA LYS A 276 -2.35 -20.24 4.00
C LYS A 276 -2.87 -19.25 2.98
N LEU A 277 -2.81 -19.63 1.70
CA LEU A 277 -3.50 -18.94 0.62
C LEU A 277 -5.01 -19.19 0.75
N LEU A 278 -5.76 -18.17 1.17
CA LEU A 278 -7.22 -18.21 1.24
C LEU A 278 -7.76 -17.59 -0.05
N GLN A 279 -8.57 -18.34 -0.80
CA GLN A 279 -9.07 -17.93 -2.11
C GLN A 279 -7.94 -17.52 -3.09
N GLY A 280 -6.75 -18.12 -2.96
CA GLY A 280 -5.59 -17.78 -3.80
C GLY A 280 -4.79 -16.56 -3.34
N ARG A 281 -5.06 -16.00 -2.15
CA ARG A 281 -4.33 -14.85 -1.62
C ARG A 281 -3.88 -15.08 -0.17
N ALA A 282 -2.67 -14.64 0.15
CA ALA A 282 -2.11 -14.64 1.50
C ALA A 282 -1.53 -13.26 1.81
N VAL A 283 -1.82 -12.75 3.01
CA VAL A 283 -1.32 -11.45 3.47
C VAL A 283 -0.22 -11.70 4.50
N PHE A 284 0.96 -11.18 4.24
CA PHE A 284 2.12 -11.29 5.12
C PHE A 284 2.39 -9.96 5.79
N LYS A 285 2.20 -9.90 7.12
CA LYS A 285 2.67 -8.77 7.94
C LYS A 285 4.08 -9.04 8.41
N LEU A 286 5.06 -8.36 7.84
CA LEU A 286 6.48 -8.67 7.97
C LEU A 286 7.25 -7.59 8.74
N LYS A 287 8.35 -8.00 9.36
CA LYS A 287 9.39 -7.16 9.96
C LYS A 287 10.77 -7.71 9.63
N ILE A 288 11.70 -6.84 9.21
CA ILE A 288 13.10 -7.20 9.01
C ILE A 288 13.89 -6.84 10.27
N SER A 289 14.57 -7.81 10.86
CA SER A 289 15.37 -7.61 12.08
C SER A 289 16.80 -7.17 11.79
N GLN A 290 17.31 -7.45 10.57
CA GLN A 290 18.65 -7.08 10.14
C GLN A 290 18.72 -5.69 9.52
N LEU A 291 19.90 -5.09 9.58
CA LEU A 291 20.22 -3.85 8.89
C LEU A 291 21.18 -4.15 7.74
N SER A 292 20.99 -3.51 6.58
CA SER A 292 21.93 -3.67 5.46
C SER A 292 23.34 -3.26 5.89
N SER A 293 23.47 -2.23 6.73
CA SER A 293 24.77 -1.79 7.28
C SER A 293 25.46 -2.81 8.19
N LYS A 294 24.75 -3.83 8.67
CA LYS A 294 25.32 -4.94 9.44
C LYS A 294 25.66 -6.16 8.59
N CYS A 295 25.28 -6.14 7.32
CA CYS A 295 25.48 -7.22 6.35
C CYS A 295 26.23 -6.68 5.13
N ASP A 296 27.37 -6.03 5.36
CA ASP A 296 28.25 -5.48 4.31
C ASP A 296 27.57 -4.51 3.33
N ASN A 297 26.51 -3.82 3.77
CA ASN A 297 25.65 -2.97 2.93
C ASN A 297 24.97 -3.71 1.77
N ARG A 298 24.89 -5.05 1.85
CA ARG A 298 24.16 -5.86 0.88
C ARG A 298 22.67 -5.57 0.98
N LEU A 299 22.03 -5.59 -0.19
CA LEU A 299 20.58 -5.44 -0.31
C LEU A 299 19.91 -6.78 -0.02
N PHE A 300 18.73 -6.73 0.56
CA PHE A 300 17.92 -7.91 0.83
C PHE A 300 16.85 -8.09 -0.25
N ARG A 301 16.27 -9.29 -0.32
CA ARG A 301 15.00 -9.56 -0.97
C ARG A 301 14.18 -10.47 -0.08
N ILE A 302 12.86 -10.34 -0.18
CA ILE A 302 11.93 -11.27 0.43
C ILE A 302 11.55 -12.29 -0.63
N LYS A 303 11.83 -13.55 -0.33
CA LYS A 303 11.44 -14.70 -1.15
C LYS A 303 10.22 -15.35 -0.53
N PHE A 304 9.16 -15.47 -1.32
CA PHE A 304 7.99 -16.27 -1.00
C PHE A 304 8.05 -17.57 -1.78
N CYS A 305 7.81 -18.70 -1.13
CA CYS A 305 7.75 -20.00 -1.80
C CYS A 305 6.67 -20.87 -1.19
N ILE A 306 6.13 -21.79 -2.00
CA ILE A 306 5.17 -22.78 -1.51
C ILE A 306 5.96 -23.89 -0.81
N ALA A 307 5.68 -24.13 0.48
CA ALA A 307 6.53 -24.94 1.37
C ALA A 307 6.78 -26.38 0.90
N LYS A 308 5.85 -26.95 0.12
CA LYS A 308 5.98 -28.31 -0.44
C LYS A 308 6.74 -28.36 -1.77
N PHE A 309 6.96 -27.21 -2.41
CA PHE A 309 7.32 -27.09 -3.82
C PHE A 309 8.47 -26.08 -4.04
N GLU A 310 9.39 -25.97 -3.09
CA GLU A 310 10.53 -25.03 -3.11
C GLU A 310 11.52 -25.23 -4.28
N THR A 311 11.31 -26.25 -5.12
CA THR A 311 12.13 -26.56 -6.29
C THR A 311 11.65 -25.90 -7.58
N TYR A 312 10.42 -25.35 -7.58
CA TYR A 312 9.79 -24.82 -8.77
C TYR A 312 9.86 -23.29 -8.81
N PRO A 313 10.60 -22.69 -9.77
CA PRO A 313 10.83 -21.24 -9.82
C PRO A 313 9.56 -20.43 -10.05
N PHE A 314 8.57 -20.98 -10.74
CA PHE A 314 7.26 -20.35 -10.96
C PHE A 314 6.35 -20.40 -9.72
N LEU A 315 6.67 -21.20 -8.71
CA LEU A 315 6.01 -21.19 -7.40
C LEU A 315 6.81 -20.37 -6.36
N GLU A 316 7.75 -19.56 -6.84
CA GLU A 316 8.51 -18.59 -6.06
C GLU A 316 8.18 -17.16 -6.51
N ALA A 317 8.16 -16.23 -5.56
CA ALA A 317 7.99 -14.82 -5.84
C ALA A 317 9.01 -13.99 -5.05
N LEU A 318 9.66 -13.05 -5.73
CA LEU A 318 10.74 -12.22 -5.18
C LEU A 318 10.33 -10.75 -5.11
N SER A 319 10.59 -10.11 -3.99
CA SER A 319 10.44 -8.65 -3.89
C SER A 319 11.52 -7.92 -4.69
N PRO A 320 11.31 -6.63 -4.99
CA PRO A 320 12.40 -5.72 -5.34
C PRO A 320 13.52 -5.72 -4.28
N PRO A 321 14.75 -5.30 -4.63
CA PRO A 321 15.83 -5.15 -3.67
C PRO A 321 15.43 -4.22 -2.52
N ILE A 322 15.82 -4.56 -1.30
CA ILE A 322 15.46 -3.85 -0.06
C ILE A 322 16.73 -3.37 0.63
N ARG A 323 16.80 -2.07 0.89
CA ARG A 323 17.74 -1.43 1.80
C ARG A 323 17.10 -1.33 3.17
N CYS A 324 17.62 -2.09 4.13
CA CYS A 324 17.14 -2.03 5.50
C CYS A 324 17.97 -1.04 6.32
N ILE A 325 17.36 0.08 6.72
CA ILE A 325 18.04 1.19 7.39
C ILE A 325 17.66 1.27 8.87
N SER A 326 18.59 1.74 9.70
CA SER A 326 18.25 2.05 11.09
C SER A 326 17.39 3.30 11.13
N ARG A 327 16.57 3.45 12.18
CA ARG A 327 15.92 4.72 12.47
C ARG A 327 17.00 5.74 12.83
N GLY A 328 17.54 6.43 11.84
CA GLY A 328 18.39 7.57 12.05
C GLY A 328 17.61 8.58 12.88
N ARG A 329 18.17 9.02 14.01
CA ARG A 329 17.93 10.40 14.42
C ARG A 329 18.37 11.21 13.21
N ASN A 330 17.44 11.69 12.41
CA ASN A 330 17.77 12.77 11.49
C ASN A 330 18.56 13.76 12.35
N THR A 331 19.82 13.97 11.97
CA THR A 331 20.58 15.14 12.38
C THR A 331 19.57 16.26 12.32
N ARG A 332 19.31 16.87 13.49
CA ARG A 332 18.73 18.19 13.55
C ARG A 332 19.50 18.99 12.50
N ILE A 333 18.91 19.21 11.33
CA ILE A 333 19.04 20.52 10.73
C ILE A 333 18.53 21.41 11.85
N SER A 334 19.49 22.10 12.44
CA SER A 334 19.38 22.94 13.61
C SER A 334 17.97 23.47 13.70
N THR A 335 17.29 23.15 14.79
CA THR A 335 16.13 23.90 15.25
C THR A 335 16.53 25.37 15.20
N ILE A 336 16.15 26.05 14.13
CA ILE A 336 15.99 27.50 14.14
C ILE A 336 14.88 27.68 15.15
N THR A 337 15.31 27.86 16.40
CA THR A 337 14.54 28.57 17.41
C THR A 337 13.85 29.72 16.72
N TRP A 338 12.53 29.77 16.88
CA TRP A 338 11.71 30.95 16.66
C TRP A 338 12.30 32.11 17.47
N LYS A 339 13.27 32.82 16.90
CA LYS A 339 13.82 34.07 17.41
C LYS A 339 13.99 35.00 16.23
N LYS A 340 13.17 36.05 16.28
CA LYS A 340 13.25 37.30 15.51
C LYS A 340 14.73 37.71 15.36
N LEU A 341 15.27 37.72 14.15
CA LEU A 341 16.58 38.31 13.91
C LEU A 341 16.40 39.81 13.60
N PRO A 342 17.14 40.72 14.27
CA PRO A 342 17.19 42.12 13.87
C PRO A 342 17.99 42.30 12.58
N SER A 343 17.59 43.30 11.82
CA SER A 343 18.21 43.72 10.56
C SER A 343 19.67 44.17 10.74
N GLY A 344 20.54 43.75 9.83
CA GLY A 344 21.86 44.35 9.59
C GLY A 344 23.07 43.50 10.00
N VAL A 345 23.97 43.24 9.02
CA VAL A 345 25.43 43.43 9.03
C VAL A 345 26.14 42.42 8.10
N HIS A 346 26.68 42.99 7.02
CA HIS A 346 27.89 42.69 6.24
C HIS A 346 28.42 41.25 6.04
N LEU A 347 28.50 40.90 4.75
CA LEU A 347 29.47 39.97 4.12
C LEU A 347 30.93 40.32 4.52
N VAL A 348 31.79 39.30 4.70
CA VAL A 348 33.13 39.14 4.07
C VAL A 348 33.82 37.83 4.54
N ASN A 349 34.25 37.05 3.54
CA ASN A 349 35.33 36.06 3.42
C ASN A 349 35.53 34.88 4.40
N GLY A 350 35.66 33.69 3.79
CA GLY A 350 36.93 32.93 3.85
C GLY A 350 36.84 31.40 3.78
N SER A 351 37.45 30.82 2.74
CA SER A 351 38.07 29.47 2.68
C SER A 351 37.13 28.26 2.49
N SER A 352 36.85 27.81 1.26
CA SER A 352 37.64 26.91 0.39
C SER A 352 37.29 25.41 0.54
N CYS A 353 36.46 24.90 -0.36
CA CYS A 353 36.44 23.47 -0.72
C CYS A 353 37.54 23.20 -1.77
N PRO A 354 38.18 22.02 -1.79
CA PRO A 354 38.76 21.47 -3.00
C PRO A 354 37.70 20.65 -3.73
N GLY A 355 37.43 21.03 -4.98
CA GLY A 355 36.61 20.29 -5.91
C GLY A 355 37.35 19.13 -6.56
N ASN A 356 36.60 18.35 -7.33
CA ASN A 356 37.09 17.87 -8.62
C ASN A 356 35.88 17.70 -9.55
N ASP A 357 35.84 18.55 -10.55
CA ASP A 357 34.89 18.55 -11.65
C ASP A 357 35.18 17.41 -12.63
N PHE A 358 34.15 16.87 -13.30
CA PHE A 358 34.18 16.70 -14.75
C PHE A 358 32.76 16.68 -15.34
N TRP A 359 32.42 17.85 -15.87
CA TRP A 359 31.65 18.20 -17.08
C TRP A 359 30.26 17.62 -17.41
N TYR A 360 29.39 18.61 -17.64
CA TYR A 360 28.07 18.59 -18.24
C TYR A 360 28.06 18.19 -19.72
N SER A 361 26.92 17.68 -20.18
CA SER A 361 26.33 18.14 -21.45
C SER A 361 24.81 18.23 -21.32
N GLU A 362 24.33 19.47 -21.39
CA GLU A 362 22.95 19.82 -21.66
C GLU A 362 22.54 19.31 -23.04
N LEU A 363 21.37 18.69 -23.14
CA LEU A 363 20.56 18.72 -24.36
C LEU A 363 19.11 18.95 -23.96
N GLN A 364 18.66 20.18 -24.21
CA GLN A 364 17.26 20.57 -24.23
C GLN A 364 16.52 19.78 -25.31
N GLN A 365 15.41 19.12 -24.97
CA GLN A 365 14.27 18.96 -25.88
C GLN A 365 12.97 19.17 -25.13
N ASN A 366 12.14 20.03 -25.71
CA ASN A 366 10.83 20.44 -25.24
C ASN A 366 9.75 19.39 -25.58
N ALA A 367 8.74 19.39 -24.72
CA ALA A 367 7.32 19.15 -24.99
C ALA A 367 6.83 17.72 -25.36
N VAL A 368 6.01 17.17 -24.46
CA VAL A 368 4.56 16.90 -24.60
C VAL A 368 4.24 15.68 -23.73
N CYS A 369 3.62 15.88 -22.56
CA CYS A 369 2.98 14.78 -21.82
C CYS A 369 1.47 14.91 -21.97
N GLU A 370 0.89 13.97 -22.69
CA GLU A 370 -0.54 13.74 -22.79
C GLU A 370 -1.13 13.35 -21.42
N ALA A 371 -2.34 13.85 -21.17
CA ALA A 371 -3.10 13.57 -19.96
C ALA A 371 -3.91 12.27 -20.08
N ARG A 372 -3.88 11.42 -19.04
CA ARG A 372 -4.99 10.61 -18.44
C ARG A 372 -4.42 9.45 -17.58
N PRO A 373 -5.23 8.79 -16.73
CA PRO A 373 -6.08 9.28 -15.64
C PRO A 373 -5.67 8.66 -14.28
N SER A 374 -6.15 9.22 -13.18
CA SER A 374 -5.92 8.77 -11.80
C SER A 374 -6.53 7.37 -11.50
N PRO A 375 -5.81 6.47 -10.79
CA PRO A 375 -6.40 5.27 -10.19
C PRO A 375 -6.92 5.54 -8.77
N SER A 376 -7.97 4.78 -8.45
CA SER A 376 -8.93 4.88 -7.36
C SER A 376 -8.42 4.59 -5.95
N SER A 377 -9.06 5.22 -4.97
CA SER A 377 -8.82 5.14 -3.52
C SER A 377 -8.79 3.73 -2.94
N LYS A 378 -7.74 3.45 -2.16
CA LYS A 378 -7.56 2.26 -1.34
C LYS A 378 -8.43 2.25 -0.08
N ARG A 379 -8.80 1.01 0.26
CA ARG A 379 -9.61 0.48 1.35
C ARG A 379 -8.75 0.31 2.61
N VAL A 380 -9.21 0.81 3.77
CA VAL A 380 -8.59 0.57 5.09
C VAL A 380 -9.48 -0.39 5.87
N LYS A 381 -8.93 -1.48 6.39
CA LYS A 381 -9.59 -2.39 7.34
C LYS A 381 -8.75 -2.47 8.63
N LEU A 382 -9.38 -2.10 9.75
CA LEU A 382 -8.88 -2.12 11.12
C LEU A 382 -9.34 -3.41 11.82
N GLY A 383 -8.46 -4.04 12.60
CA GLY A 383 -8.77 -5.13 13.53
C GLY A 383 -7.58 -5.43 14.45
N PRO A 384 -7.81 -5.90 15.70
CA PRO A 384 -7.24 -5.31 16.91
C PRO A 384 -6.30 -6.24 17.72
N ASP A 385 -5.35 -5.66 18.46
CA ASP A 385 -4.49 -6.34 19.44
C ASP A 385 -5.00 -6.20 20.89
N SER A 386 -4.98 -7.30 21.63
CA SER A 386 -4.79 -7.44 23.08
C SER A 386 -4.41 -8.92 23.32
N ALA A 387 -3.57 -9.39 24.24
CA ALA A 387 -2.80 -8.82 25.34
C ALA A 387 -1.71 -9.85 25.75
N SER A 388 -0.76 -9.41 26.56
CA SER A 388 0.33 -10.14 27.24
C SER A 388 -0.14 -11.17 28.30
N PRO A 389 0.64 -12.23 28.60
CA PRO A 389 0.35 -13.15 29.69
C PRO A 389 0.94 -12.72 31.04
N VAL A 390 0.21 -13.13 32.07
CA VAL A 390 0.33 -12.93 33.52
C VAL A 390 1.59 -13.58 34.12
N VAL A 391 2.34 -12.82 34.93
CA VAL A 391 3.29 -13.37 35.92
C VAL A 391 2.54 -13.60 37.23
N LYS A 392 2.60 -14.84 37.73
CA LYS A 392 2.08 -15.26 39.03
C LYS A 392 2.96 -14.74 40.17
N VAL A 393 2.32 -14.24 41.21
CA VAL A 393 2.90 -13.92 42.52
C VAL A 393 2.89 -15.17 43.40
N ASP A 394 3.95 -15.41 44.16
CA ASP A 394 3.86 -16.08 45.45
C ASP A 394 4.87 -15.49 46.44
N TYR A 395 4.47 -15.40 47.72
CA TYR A 395 5.12 -14.70 48.82
C TYR A 395 6.19 -15.53 49.53
N SER A 396 7.29 -14.90 49.97
CA SER A 396 7.88 -15.10 51.32
C SER A 396 8.99 -14.11 51.67
N HIS A 397 9.05 -13.80 52.97
CA HIS A 397 9.88 -12.84 53.72
C HIS A 397 11.40 -12.93 53.51
N GLU A 398 12.09 -11.77 53.56
CA GLU A 398 13.11 -11.41 54.58
C GLU A 398 13.65 -9.97 54.37
N GLN A 399 13.76 -9.21 55.46
CA GLN A 399 14.49 -7.94 55.66
C GLN A 399 15.68 -8.26 56.60
N PRO A 400 16.62 -7.34 56.92
CA PRO A 400 17.07 -6.07 56.32
C PRO A 400 18.62 -6.12 56.08
N ASP A 401 19.35 -5.10 55.59
CA ASP A 401 19.89 -3.96 56.34
C ASP A 401 20.91 -3.17 55.48
N GLU A 402 21.19 -1.94 55.94
CA GLU A 402 22.45 -1.18 55.85
C GLU A 402 22.86 -0.39 54.57
N GLU A 403 22.59 0.93 54.70
CA GLU A 403 23.59 2.00 54.87
C GLU A 403 24.04 2.92 53.71
N CYS A 404 24.11 4.20 54.14
CA CYS A 404 25.07 5.25 53.81
C CYS A 404 24.84 6.20 52.61
N ASN A 405 24.32 7.40 52.99
CA ASN A 405 24.99 8.72 52.92
C ASN A 405 25.40 9.27 51.54
N SER A 406 25.42 10.56 51.26
CA SER A 406 24.86 11.82 51.80
C SER A 406 25.40 12.89 50.84
N HIS A 407 24.72 14.02 50.67
CA HIS A 407 25.34 15.35 50.78
C HIS A 407 24.30 16.46 50.62
N VAL A 408 24.35 17.32 51.63
CA VAL A 408 23.57 18.52 51.93
C VAL A 408 24.33 19.73 51.39
N TRP A 409 23.64 20.73 50.82
CA TRP A 409 23.70 22.09 51.38
C TRP A 409 22.57 23.01 50.89
N ALA A 410 21.86 23.55 51.87
CA ALA A 410 20.89 24.62 51.79
C ALA A 410 21.54 25.97 52.12
N ASN A 411 20.95 27.08 51.61
CA ASN A 411 20.48 28.26 52.38
C ASN A 411 20.31 29.47 51.44
N SER A 412 19.09 30.02 51.29
CA SER A 412 18.48 31.13 52.07
C SER A 412 19.04 32.51 51.64
N LYS A 413 18.32 33.63 51.49
CA LYS A 413 16.97 34.09 51.90
C LYS A 413 16.81 35.55 51.40
N VAL A 414 15.57 36.01 51.15
CA VAL A 414 15.03 37.40 51.34
C VAL A 414 15.50 38.51 50.35
N GLN A 415 14.79 39.58 49.95
CA GLN A 415 13.38 40.04 49.78
C GLN A 415 13.46 41.55 49.37
N SER A 416 12.38 42.14 48.86
CA SER A 416 12.09 43.58 48.54
C SER A 416 12.48 44.04 47.11
N ALA A 417 11.63 44.57 46.22
CA ALA A 417 10.44 45.45 46.21
C ALA A 417 10.74 46.94 45.90
N PHE A 418 9.93 47.49 44.99
CA PHE A 418 9.69 48.90 44.58
C PHE A 418 10.50 49.56 43.44
N GLU A 419 9.88 49.59 42.24
CA GLU A 419 9.23 50.75 41.59
C GLU A 419 9.89 52.17 41.67
N LYS A 420 10.25 52.77 40.51
CA LYS A 420 9.67 54.02 39.94
C LYS A 420 10.49 54.63 38.78
N SER A 421 9.81 54.77 37.63
CA SER A 421 9.67 55.98 36.77
C SER A 421 10.73 57.10 36.83
N THR A 422 11.27 57.50 35.66
CA THR A 422 11.08 58.88 35.11
C THR A 422 11.47 59.04 33.62
N GLU A 423 10.47 59.48 32.86
CA GLU A 423 10.38 60.39 31.71
C GLU A 423 11.60 61.29 31.31
N CYS A 424 11.82 61.51 30.00
CA CYS A 424 11.53 62.78 29.27
C CYS A 424 12.51 63.15 28.10
N LYS A 425 11.91 63.62 26.98
CA LYS A 425 12.36 64.57 25.91
C LYS A 425 13.44 64.14 24.87
N ARG A 426 13.10 64.11 23.56
CA ARG A 426 13.05 65.19 22.50
C ARG A 426 14.46 65.69 22.12
N GLU A 427 14.89 65.76 20.85
CA GLU A 427 14.51 66.67 19.74
C GLU A 427 15.33 66.23 18.48
N ASN A 428 14.75 66.05 17.28
CA ASN A 428 14.59 66.99 16.14
C ASN A 428 15.80 67.21 15.18
N VAL A 429 15.52 66.99 13.87
CA VAL A 429 15.93 67.73 12.66
C VAL A 429 17.42 67.56 12.23
N VAL A 430 17.80 67.31 10.96
CA VAL A 430 17.93 68.26 9.82
C VAL A 430 18.13 67.49 8.50
N GLU A 431 17.56 68.04 7.42
CA GLU A 431 17.72 67.74 5.98
C GLU A 431 19.16 67.77 5.45
N ALA A 432 19.45 67.05 4.37
CA ALA A 432 20.30 67.57 3.29
C ALA A 432 20.16 66.74 2.01
N GLU A 433 19.78 67.45 0.95
CA GLU A 433 19.68 67.04 -0.45
C GLU A 433 21.07 66.91 -1.11
N ASN A 434 21.19 66.07 -2.15
CA ASN A 434 21.58 66.46 -3.53
C ASN A 434 22.26 65.33 -4.34
N SER A 435 21.64 65.04 -5.50
CA SER A 435 22.23 64.84 -6.86
C SER A 435 23.27 63.72 -7.09
N ALA A 436 23.25 62.90 -8.14
CA ALA A 436 22.94 63.18 -9.54
C ALA A 436 22.55 61.92 -10.37
N SER A 437 21.87 62.23 -11.48
CA SER A 437 21.43 61.46 -12.68
C SER A 437 22.55 60.60 -13.33
N ASP A 438 22.30 59.48 -14.03
CA ASP A 438 21.74 59.42 -15.39
C ASP A 438 21.08 58.07 -15.81
N SER A 439 19.92 58.24 -16.47
CA SER A 439 19.23 57.51 -17.56
C SER A 439 19.87 56.26 -18.19
N GLU A 440 19.15 55.25 -18.70
CA GLU A 440 17.99 55.30 -19.61
C GLU A 440 17.00 54.13 -19.45
N SER A 441 15.74 54.44 -19.73
CA SER A 441 14.60 53.53 -19.80
C SER A 441 14.42 52.92 -21.20
N ILE A 442 13.92 51.68 -21.27
CA ILE A 442 12.82 51.35 -22.19
C ILE A 442 11.76 50.62 -21.39
N GLY A 443 10.62 51.29 -21.20
CA GLY A 443 9.47 50.76 -20.50
C GLY A 443 8.48 50.06 -21.43
N ALA A 444 7.67 49.18 -20.84
CA ALA A 444 6.26 49.05 -21.18
C ALA A 444 5.46 48.44 -20.01
N ARG A 445 5.04 49.34 -19.13
CA ARG A 445 3.69 49.43 -18.56
C ARG A 445 3.22 48.39 -17.52
N ASN A 446 3.47 48.76 -16.26
CA ASN A 446 2.60 48.55 -15.10
C ASN A 446 1.17 49.05 -15.34
N SER A 447 0.19 48.44 -14.64
CA SER A 447 -0.85 49.11 -13.81
C SER A 447 -1.91 48.05 -13.43
N PHE A 448 -2.44 47.82 -12.23
CA PHE A 448 -2.53 48.43 -10.90
C PHE A 448 -2.57 47.22 -9.93
N MET A 449 -1.95 47.21 -8.75
CA MET A 449 -2.47 47.85 -7.53
C MET A 449 -1.30 48.16 -6.60
N LYS A 450 -1.25 49.42 -6.16
CA LYS A 450 -0.32 49.92 -5.16
C LYS A 450 -1.02 49.92 -3.80
N ASN A 451 -0.32 49.36 -2.81
CA ASN A 451 -0.33 49.70 -1.38
C ASN A 451 -1.55 49.30 -0.52
N MET A 452 -1.34 48.24 0.27
CA MET A 452 -1.53 48.35 1.71
C MET A 452 -0.25 47.85 2.40
N SER A 453 0.42 48.76 3.09
CA SER A 453 1.55 48.47 3.97
C SER A 453 1.05 47.71 5.20
N CYS A 454 1.62 46.55 5.51
CA CYS A 454 2.15 46.27 6.85
C CYS A 454 2.97 45.00 6.83
N THR A 455 4.15 45.08 7.43
CA THR A 455 5.00 43.97 7.88
C THR A 455 4.14 42.86 8.50
N ARG A 456 3.81 41.82 7.73
CA ARG A 456 3.13 40.61 8.22
C ARG A 456 4.11 39.46 8.04
N GLU A 457 4.47 38.80 9.12
CA GLU A 457 5.34 37.62 9.06
C GLU A 457 4.66 36.59 8.16
N ILE A 458 5.24 36.37 6.97
CA ILE A 458 4.70 35.48 5.96
C ILE A 458 4.88 34.06 6.50
N ILE A 459 3.78 33.34 6.67
CA ILE A 459 3.82 31.90 6.96
C ILE A 459 4.64 31.24 5.87
N SER A 460 5.75 30.60 6.24
CA SER A 460 6.66 30.01 5.26
C SER A 460 5.94 28.97 4.40
N ASP A 461 6.16 29.00 3.09
CA ASP A 461 5.69 27.97 2.16
C ASP A 461 6.10 26.56 2.60
N LEU A 462 7.26 26.44 3.27
CA LEU A 462 7.71 25.18 3.85
C LEU A 462 6.75 24.64 4.92
N THR A 463 6.17 25.51 5.75
CA THR A 463 5.20 25.13 6.79
C THR A 463 3.91 24.64 6.17
N ILE A 464 3.42 25.34 5.15
CA ILE A 464 2.22 24.95 4.40
C ILE A 464 2.45 23.59 3.72
N PHE A 465 3.60 23.43 3.06
CA PHE A 465 3.97 22.19 2.37
C PHE A 465 4.06 21.01 3.33
N LYS A 466 4.74 21.20 4.49
CA LYS A 466 4.82 20.19 5.55
C LYS A 466 3.45 19.83 6.10
N TYR A 467 2.55 20.79 6.29
CA TYR A 467 1.19 20.50 6.73
C TYR A 467 0.43 19.66 5.69
N CYS A 468 0.53 20.02 4.42
CA CYS A 468 -0.19 19.34 3.34
C CYS A 468 0.28 17.89 3.18
N LEU A 469 1.59 17.64 3.19
CA LEU A 469 2.15 16.30 3.00
C LEU A 469 2.32 15.49 4.28
N GLY A 470 2.24 16.14 5.45
CA GLY A 470 2.45 15.49 6.73
C GLY A 470 1.38 14.45 7.07
N SER A 471 1.81 13.40 7.76
CA SER A 471 0.95 12.44 8.44
C SER A 471 0.06 13.11 9.50
N LEU A 472 -0.99 12.42 9.95
CA LEU A 472 -1.89 12.93 11.01
C LEU A 472 -1.12 13.25 12.31
N SER A 473 -0.08 12.48 12.64
CA SER A 473 0.79 12.73 13.80
C SER A 473 1.62 14.00 13.63
N GLU A 474 2.20 14.22 12.44
CA GLU A 474 2.97 15.44 12.15
C GLU A 474 2.08 16.67 12.17
N ARG A 475 0.89 16.58 11.56
CA ARG A 475 -0.13 17.64 11.62
C ARG A 475 -0.54 17.95 13.06
N THR A 476 -0.73 16.92 13.88
CA THR A 476 -1.05 17.09 15.31
C THR A 476 0.05 17.86 16.02
N PHE A 477 1.31 17.46 15.80
CA PHE A 477 2.46 18.09 16.42
C PHE A 477 2.60 19.55 15.99
N MET A 478 2.54 19.81 14.67
CA MET A 478 2.61 21.16 14.12
C MET A 478 1.49 22.06 14.64
N LEU A 479 0.26 21.54 14.74
CA LEU A 479 -0.86 22.33 15.26
C LEU A 479 -0.69 22.62 16.76
N LYS A 480 -0.26 21.65 17.58
CA LYS A 480 0.02 21.89 19.00
C LYS A 480 1.11 22.95 19.21
N GLU A 481 2.14 22.92 18.38
CA GLU A 481 3.20 23.93 18.39
C GLU A 481 2.65 25.29 17.96
N ALA A 482 1.99 25.37 16.81
CA ALA A 482 1.43 26.61 16.27
C ALA A 482 0.44 27.27 17.24
N THR A 483 -0.46 26.50 17.86
CA THR A 483 -1.45 27.06 18.81
C THR A 483 -0.82 27.71 20.04
N SER A 484 0.43 27.35 20.37
CA SER A 484 1.16 27.89 21.52
C SER A 484 1.86 29.21 21.23
N PHE A 485 2.18 29.50 19.96
CA PHE A 485 3.03 30.63 19.58
C PHE A 485 2.38 31.60 18.58
N THR A 486 1.30 31.19 17.94
CA THR A 486 0.67 31.89 16.81
C THR A 486 -0.64 32.56 17.24
N SER A 487 -0.87 33.78 16.74
CA SER A 487 -2.11 34.52 16.96
C SER A 487 -3.29 33.90 16.18
N ASP A 488 -4.53 34.23 16.58
CA ASP A 488 -5.73 33.70 15.90
C ASP A 488 -5.77 34.12 14.42
N GLN A 489 -5.28 35.33 14.12
CA GLN A 489 -5.22 35.85 12.75
C GLN A 489 -4.21 35.08 11.89
N GLU A 490 -3.04 34.74 12.43
CA GLU A 490 -2.04 33.95 11.72
C GLU A 490 -2.49 32.49 11.56
N MET A 491 -3.27 31.94 12.51
CA MET A 491 -3.91 30.63 12.35
C MET A 491 -4.97 30.64 11.24
N GLU A 492 -5.72 31.74 11.09
CA GLU A 492 -6.66 31.92 9.98
C GLU A 492 -5.93 32.06 8.64
N ASP A 493 -4.87 32.87 8.59
CA ASP A 493 -4.02 32.98 7.40
C ASP A 493 -3.44 31.60 7.03
N LEU A 494 -2.93 30.82 8.00
CA LEU A 494 -2.43 29.44 7.77
C LEU A 494 -3.53 28.55 7.19
N ALA A 495 -4.71 28.60 7.78
CA ALA A 495 -5.86 27.81 7.37
C ALA A 495 -6.27 28.12 5.93
N GLU A 496 -6.23 29.39 5.52
CA GLU A 496 -6.55 29.84 4.17
C GLU A 496 -5.49 29.39 3.16
N HIS A 497 -4.20 29.55 3.47
CA HIS A 497 -3.13 29.10 2.58
C HIS A 497 -3.13 27.58 2.44
N VAL A 498 -3.23 26.82 3.53
CA VAL A 498 -3.31 25.35 3.46
C VAL A 498 -4.51 24.90 2.65
N SER A 499 -5.68 25.53 2.85
CA SER A 499 -6.87 25.23 2.06
C SER A 499 -6.66 25.49 0.57
N LEU A 500 -6.01 26.60 0.22
CA LEU A 500 -5.71 26.98 -1.16
C LEU A 500 -4.76 25.97 -1.82
N TYR A 501 -3.64 25.66 -1.17
CA TYR A 501 -2.60 24.80 -1.73
C TYR A 501 -2.95 23.30 -1.71
N SER A 502 -3.70 22.84 -0.72
CA SER A 502 -4.19 21.45 -0.69
C SER A 502 -5.40 21.21 -1.59
N GLY A 503 -6.06 22.27 -2.07
CA GLY A 503 -7.34 22.17 -2.77
C GLY A 503 -8.49 21.63 -1.90
N CYS A 504 -8.31 21.56 -0.57
CA CYS A 504 -9.26 20.95 0.35
C CYS A 504 -9.65 21.92 1.47
N PHE A 505 -10.85 22.48 1.36
CA PHE A 505 -11.42 23.43 2.32
C PHE A 505 -11.56 22.87 3.74
N ARG A 506 -11.65 21.54 3.87
CA ARG A 506 -11.82 20.88 5.17
C ARG A 506 -10.57 21.00 6.05
N HIS A 507 -9.38 21.18 5.48
CA HIS A 507 -8.19 21.50 6.27
C HIS A 507 -8.32 22.85 6.98
N ARG A 508 -8.94 23.85 6.34
CA ARG A 508 -9.17 25.17 6.96
C ARG A 508 -9.90 25.01 8.30
N HIS A 509 -10.95 24.20 8.31
CA HIS A 509 -11.76 23.96 9.50
C HIS A 509 -10.94 23.32 10.62
N GLN A 510 -10.18 22.26 10.33
CA GLN A 510 -9.38 21.56 11.35
C GLN A 510 -8.30 22.43 11.97
N ILE A 511 -7.72 23.35 11.19
CA ILE A 511 -6.72 24.32 11.67
C ILE A 511 -7.40 25.36 12.57
N LEU A 512 -8.53 25.92 12.12
CA LEU A 512 -9.25 26.96 12.87
C LEU A 512 -9.76 26.48 14.24
N ILE A 513 -10.16 25.22 14.37
CA ILE A 513 -10.64 24.67 15.64
C ILE A 513 -9.51 24.22 16.58
N ALA A 514 -8.27 24.10 16.08
CA ALA A 514 -7.17 23.47 16.81
C ALA A 514 -6.89 24.13 18.16
N LYS A 515 -6.84 25.47 18.19
CA LYS A 515 -6.52 26.23 19.41
C LYS A 515 -7.55 25.98 20.51
N ARG A 516 -8.84 26.20 20.18
CA ARG A 516 -9.94 25.99 21.13
C ARG A 516 -10.08 24.53 21.53
N LEU A 517 -9.89 23.59 20.61
CA LEU A 517 -9.93 22.15 20.90
C LEU A 517 -8.92 21.78 21.99
N LEU A 518 -7.69 22.29 21.88
CA LEU A 518 -6.62 22.01 22.85
C LEU A 518 -6.85 22.72 24.19
N GLU A 519 -7.22 24.00 24.17
CA GLU A 519 -7.50 24.79 25.38
C GLU A 519 -8.70 24.25 26.16
N GLU A 520 -9.83 24.02 25.49
CA GLU A 520 -11.04 23.48 26.12
C GLU A 520 -10.84 22.02 26.55
N GLY A 521 -10.04 21.24 25.81
CA GLY A 521 -9.69 19.87 26.19
C GLY A 521 -8.84 19.82 27.46
N GLU A 522 -7.88 20.73 27.60
CA GLU A 522 -7.09 20.87 28.81
C GLU A 522 -7.98 21.27 30.00
N GLY A 523 -8.87 22.24 29.81
CA GLY A 523 -9.83 22.65 30.84
C GLY A 523 -10.75 21.51 31.27
N ALA A 524 -11.35 20.80 30.31
CA ALA A 524 -12.22 19.66 30.57
C ALA A 524 -11.50 18.53 31.31
N TRP A 525 -10.27 18.18 30.89
CA TRP A 525 -9.50 17.16 31.61
C TRP A 525 -9.17 17.58 33.04
N ASN A 526 -8.85 18.85 33.28
CA ASN A 526 -8.55 19.32 34.64
C ASN A 526 -9.78 19.26 35.56
N LEU A 527 -10.97 19.50 35.03
CA LEU A 527 -12.24 19.31 35.75
C LEU A 527 -12.54 17.83 36.04
N ILE A 528 -12.33 16.96 35.05
CA ILE A 528 -12.54 15.50 35.18
C ILE A 528 -11.53 14.87 36.15
N SER A 529 -10.26 15.21 35.99
CA SER A 529 -9.16 14.52 36.67
C SER A 529 -8.99 14.96 38.11
N GLN A 530 -9.25 16.24 38.43
CA GLN A 530 -8.97 16.81 39.74
C GLN A 530 -7.54 16.47 40.23
N ASN A 531 -6.57 16.47 39.30
CA ASN A 531 -5.17 16.05 39.49
C ASN A 531 -4.91 14.54 39.66
N SER A 532 -5.90 13.68 39.40
CA SER A 532 -5.71 12.23 39.34
C SER A 532 -5.22 11.76 37.97
N HIS A 533 -4.34 10.77 37.94
CA HIS A 533 -3.91 10.11 36.70
C HIS A 533 -4.93 9.10 36.16
N HIS A 534 -5.83 8.61 37.02
CA HIS A 534 -6.86 7.63 36.69
C HIS A 534 -8.20 8.06 37.26
N VAL A 535 -9.21 8.17 36.40
CA VAL A 535 -10.56 8.63 36.76
C VAL A 535 -11.55 7.55 36.38
N GLN A 536 -12.47 7.19 37.27
CA GLN A 536 -13.55 6.26 36.92
C GLN A 536 -14.44 6.88 35.83
N TRP A 537 -14.82 6.08 34.83
CA TRP A 537 -15.62 6.52 33.70
C TRP A 537 -16.91 7.21 34.16
N GLU A 538 -17.57 6.63 35.16
CA GLU A 538 -18.83 7.11 35.74
C GLU A 538 -18.69 8.53 36.30
N ASN A 539 -17.53 8.87 36.86
CA ASN A 539 -17.24 10.20 37.40
C ASN A 539 -16.93 11.21 36.29
N ALA A 540 -16.44 10.75 35.13
CA ALA A 540 -16.14 11.60 33.99
C ALA A 540 -17.36 11.91 33.11
N VAL A 541 -18.36 11.03 33.08
CA VAL A 541 -19.55 11.14 32.21
C VAL A 541 -20.25 12.48 32.33
N PHE A 542 -20.47 12.95 33.56
CA PHE A 542 -21.17 14.22 33.81
C PHE A 542 -20.46 15.40 33.15
N GLU A 543 -19.15 15.52 33.37
CA GLU A 543 -18.35 16.62 32.81
C GLU A 543 -18.21 16.50 31.28
N ILE A 544 -18.10 15.27 30.75
CA ILE A 544 -18.10 15.04 29.29
C ILE A 544 -19.40 15.55 28.66
N GLU A 545 -20.55 15.24 29.27
CA GLU A 545 -21.85 15.70 28.80
C GLU A 545 -22.00 17.22 28.92
N GLU A 546 -21.57 17.82 30.03
CA GLU A 546 -21.60 19.27 30.23
C GLU A 546 -20.79 20.00 29.15
N GLN A 547 -19.56 19.54 28.88
CA GLN A 547 -18.73 20.13 27.84
C GLN A 547 -19.33 19.91 26.44
N PHE A 548 -19.90 18.74 26.17
CA PHE A 548 -20.59 18.49 24.90
C PHE A 548 -21.75 19.47 24.68
N MET A 549 -22.60 19.66 25.70
CA MET A 549 -23.75 20.58 25.61
C MET A 549 -23.30 22.04 25.43
N LYS A 550 -22.24 22.43 26.14
CA LYS A 550 -21.62 23.75 26.02
C LYS A 550 -21.09 24.01 24.60
N ILE A 551 -20.30 23.08 24.05
CA ILE A 551 -19.68 23.24 22.73
C ILE A 551 -20.73 23.17 21.62
N SER A 552 -21.68 22.23 21.71
CA SER A 552 -22.73 22.03 20.72
C SER A 552 -23.82 23.10 20.73
N CYS A 553 -23.87 23.93 21.77
CA CYS A 553 -24.92 24.93 21.98
C CYS A 553 -26.34 24.32 21.86
N CYS A 554 -26.49 23.03 22.18
CA CYS A 554 -27.77 22.33 22.19
C CYS A 554 -28.27 22.28 23.63
N SER A 555 -29.51 22.69 23.87
CA SER A 555 -30.15 22.61 25.18
C SER A 555 -31.27 21.56 25.25
N ILE A 556 -31.61 20.93 24.13
CA ILE A 556 -32.79 20.08 23.97
C ILE A 556 -32.43 18.59 24.01
N ARG A 557 -31.34 18.21 23.32
CA ARG A 557 -30.89 16.83 23.21
C ARG A 557 -29.48 16.69 23.76
N SER A 558 -29.36 15.97 24.87
CA SER A 558 -28.10 15.59 25.50
C SER A 558 -27.59 14.22 25.02
N LEU A 559 -26.47 13.76 25.59
CA LEU A 559 -25.89 12.47 25.24
C LEU A 559 -26.71 11.35 25.89
N THR A 560 -27.18 10.40 25.08
CA THR A 560 -27.85 9.21 25.59
C THR A 560 -26.84 8.21 26.15
N GLN A 561 -27.31 7.22 26.91
CA GLN A 561 -26.44 6.14 27.40
C GLN A 561 -25.74 5.38 26.25
N GLN A 562 -26.39 5.25 25.09
CA GLN A 562 -25.80 4.64 23.90
C GLN A 562 -24.64 5.50 23.36
N ASP A 563 -24.81 6.83 23.33
CA ASP A 563 -23.80 7.77 22.88
C ASP A 563 -22.56 7.73 23.81
N LEU A 564 -22.78 7.67 25.12
CA LEU A 564 -21.72 7.53 26.12
C LEU A 564 -20.98 6.19 25.99
N ASN A 565 -21.70 5.10 25.74
CA ASN A 565 -21.09 3.79 25.50
C ASN A 565 -20.22 3.79 24.23
N LEU A 566 -20.62 4.53 23.18
CA LEU A 566 -19.78 4.72 22.01
C LEU A 566 -18.53 5.56 22.34
N LEU A 567 -18.67 6.65 23.09
CA LEU A 567 -17.52 7.46 23.52
C LEU A 567 -16.53 6.66 24.34
N ARG A 568 -17.01 5.78 25.23
CA ARG A 568 -16.17 4.82 25.98
C ARG A 568 -15.43 3.85 25.06
N ARG A 569 -16.08 3.37 23.98
CA ARG A 569 -15.41 2.54 22.95
C ARG A 569 -14.33 3.33 22.19
N ILE A 570 -14.57 4.60 21.87
CA ILE A 570 -13.62 5.47 21.15
C ILE A 570 -12.41 5.80 22.02
N SER A 571 -12.62 6.15 23.30
CA SER A 571 -11.55 6.42 24.25
C SER A 571 -10.65 5.20 24.44
N GLY A 572 -11.21 3.98 24.32
CA GLY A 572 -10.53 2.73 24.62
C GLY A 572 -10.41 2.46 26.12
N CYS A 573 -11.12 3.21 26.96
CA CYS A 573 -11.14 2.98 28.39
C CYS A 573 -12.22 1.95 28.77
N HIS A 574 -11.97 1.23 29.87
CA HIS A 574 -12.96 0.35 30.48
C HIS A 574 -13.59 1.09 31.67
N GLU A 575 -13.22 0.71 32.90
CA GLU A 575 -13.69 1.38 34.12
C GLU A 575 -12.92 2.66 34.43
N TYR A 576 -11.65 2.76 34.04
CA TYR A 576 -10.78 3.89 34.35
C TYR A 576 -10.25 4.58 33.08
N MET A 577 -10.26 5.91 33.09
CA MET A 577 -9.80 6.79 32.03
C MET A 577 -8.48 7.50 32.42
N THR A 578 -7.48 7.43 31.53
CA THR A 578 -6.23 8.21 31.60
C THR A 578 -6.33 9.46 30.74
N ARG A 579 -5.31 10.34 30.81
CA ARG A 579 -5.22 11.52 29.95
C ARG A 579 -5.20 11.15 28.47
N GLU A 580 -4.46 10.10 28.10
CA GLU A 580 -4.34 9.65 26.71
C GLU A 580 -5.67 9.13 26.18
N ASN A 581 -6.42 8.39 27.00
CA ASN A 581 -7.76 7.89 26.66
C ASN A 581 -8.75 9.06 26.46
N PHE A 582 -8.69 10.06 27.34
CA PHE A 582 -9.47 11.29 27.20
C PHE A 582 -9.10 12.05 25.92
N ASP A 583 -7.81 12.30 25.68
CA ASP A 583 -7.31 12.99 24.49
C ASP A 583 -7.79 12.31 23.20
N LYS A 584 -7.79 10.98 23.16
CA LYS A 584 -8.27 10.18 22.01
C LYS A 584 -9.76 10.39 21.75
N MET A 585 -10.57 10.35 22.81
CA MET A 585 -12.02 10.62 22.73
C MET A 585 -12.30 12.08 22.36
N TRP A 586 -11.60 13.03 23.00
CA TRP A 586 -11.81 14.46 22.83
C TRP A 586 -11.52 14.93 21.41
N ARG A 587 -10.45 14.41 20.78
CA ARG A 587 -10.13 14.66 19.38
C ARG A 587 -11.22 14.19 18.41
N TRP A 588 -12.11 13.31 18.83
CA TRP A 588 -13.29 12.93 18.07
C TRP A 588 -14.54 13.73 18.47
N LEU A 589 -14.81 13.86 19.77
CA LEU A 589 -16.01 14.51 20.31
C LEU A 589 -16.05 16.01 20.02
N TYR A 590 -14.92 16.71 20.16
CA TYR A 590 -14.89 18.17 20.01
C TYR A 590 -15.26 18.63 18.59
N PRO A 591 -14.67 18.10 17.50
CA PRO A 591 -15.09 18.45 16.14
C PRO A 591 -16.57 18.12 15.86
N VAL A 592 -17.09 17.03 16.43
CA VAL A 592 -18.50 16.64 16.30
C VAL A 592 -19.41 17.67 16.98
N ALA A 593 -19.15 17.99 18.26
CA ALA A 593 -19.90 18.99 19.01
C ALA A 593 -19.86 20.37 18.31
N PHE A 594 -18.68 20.76 17.83
CA PHE A 594 -18.50 22.02 17.10
C PHE A 594 -19.23 22.06 15.75
N THR A 595 -19.42 20.90 15.11
CA THR A 595 -20.24 20.82 13.89
C THR A 595 -21.73 20.93 14.21
N ILE A 596 -22.16 20.36 15.34
CA ILE A 596 -23.55 20.46 15.82
C ILE A 596 -23.91 21.88 16.22
N SER A 597 -22.98 22.71 16.71
CA SER A 597 -23.26 24.11 17.07
C SER A 597 -23.57 25.03 15.90
N ARG A 598 -23.47 24.54 14.66
CA ARG A 598 -23.85 25.29 13.46
C ARG A 598 -25.37 25.27 13.28
N ASP A 599 -25.97 26.44 13.04
CA ASP A 599 -27.42 26.65 12.98
C ASP A 599 -28.19 25.61 12.16
N GLY A 600 -27.64 25.18 11.01
CA GLY A 600 -28.27 24.18 10.14
C GLY A 600 -28.24 22.73 10.66
N ILE A 601 -27.25 22.38 11.48
CA ILE A 601 -27.11 21.03 12.07
C ILE A 601 -27.73 20.97 13.46
N ASN A 602 -27.64 22.06 14.23
CA ASN A 602 -28.20 22.13 15.58
C ASN A 602 -29.70 21.79 15.58
N GLY A 603 -30.46 22.39 14.64
CA GLY A 603 -31.89 22.10 14.49
C GLY A 603 -32.20 20.64 14.10
N LEU A 604 -31.35 20.02 13.27
CA LEU A 604 -31.46 18.60 12.91
C LEU A 604 -31.14 17.68 14.10
N TRP A 605 -30.10 18.00 14.86
CA TRP A 605 -29.68 17.26 16.05
C TRP A 605 -30.73 17.32 17.15
N ALA A 606 -31.27 18.51 17.40
CA ALA A 606 -32.29 18.77 18.42
C ALA A 606 -33.66 18.15 18.09
N SER A 607 -33.94 17.82 16.83
CA SER A 607 -35.18 17.18 16.43
C SER A 607 -35.27 15.76 16.96
N THR A 608 -36.24 15.51 17.85
CA THR A 608 -36.51 14.18 18.44
C THR A 608 -37.54 13.37 17.65
N SER A 609 -38.40 14.03 16.85
CA SER A 609 -39.38 13.37 15.99
C SER A 609 -39.67 14.18 14.71
N PRO A 610 -39.19 13.74 13.53
CA PRO A 610 -38.31 12.58 13.33
C PRO A 610 -36.86 12.88 13.80
N LYS A 611 -36.16 11.83 14.24
CA LYS A 611 -34.76 11.91 14.66
C LYS A 611 -33.84 11.93 13.43
N TRP A 612 -33.55 13.13 12.92
CA TRP A 612 -32.81 13.31 11.66
C TRP A 612 -31.36 12.84 11.72
N VAL A 613 -30.67 13.16 12.82
CA VAL A 613 -29.27 12.78 13.03
C VAL A 613 -29.25 11.74 14.14
N GLU A 614 -29.00 10.47 13.79
CA GLU A 614 -28.71 9.46 14.79
C GLU A 614 -27.39 9.81 15.49
N GLY A 615 -26.39 10.19 14.69
CA GLY A 615 -25.15 10.82 15.14
C GLY A 615 -24.13 9.83 15.68
N PHE A 616 -24.28 9.42 16.94
CA PHE A 616 -23.32 8.61 17.69
C PHE A 616 -23.59 7.12 17.48
N ILE A 617 -23.37 6.68 16.24
CA ILE A 617 -23.61 5.31 15.80
C ILE A 617 -22.48 4.84 14.89
N THR A 618 -22.08 3.58 15.01
CA THR A 618 -21.01 3.03 14.17
C THR A 618 -21.49 2.80 12.74
N LYS A 619 -20.53 2.54 11.85
CA LYS A 619 -20.85 2.18 10.47
C LYS A 619 -21.66 0.88 10.45
N GLU A 620 -21.23 -0.10 11.20
CA GLU A 620 -21.79 -1.45 11.27
C GLU A 620 -23.20 -1.43 11.86
N GLU A 621 -23.44 -0.62 12.90
CA GLU A 621 -24.76 -0.44 13.52
C GLU A 621 -25.77 0.15 12.51
N VAL A 622 -25.36 1.13 11.68
CA VAL A 622 -26.23 1.68 10.62
C VAL A 622 -26.40 0.72 9.45
N GLU A 623 -25.35 0.01 9.03
CA GLU A 623 -25.47 -1.00 7.98
C GLU A 623 -26.46 -2.10 8.38
N TYR A 624 -26.40 -2.55 9.64
CA TYR A 624 -27.34 -3.51 10.20
C TYR A 624 -28.76 -2.96 10.25
N ALA A 625 -28.96 -1.71 10.70
CA ALA A 625 -30.26 -1.04 10.72
C ALA A 625 -30.93 -0.98 9.34
N LEU A 626 -30.13 -0.70 8.30
CA LEU A 626 -30.60 -0.61 6.92
C LEU A 626 -30.72 -1.98 6.23
N GLN A 627 -30.15 -3.04 6.81
CA GLN A 627 -30.19 -4.39 6.26
C GLN A 627 -31.41 -5.21 6.68
N ASN A 628 -32.18 -4.80 7.71
CA ASN A 628 -33.39 -5.39 8.32
C ASN A 628 -33.45 -6.95 8.37
N PRO A 629 -33.81 -7.60 9.49
CA PRO A 629 -33.93 -9.06 9.55
C PRO A 629 -34.79 -9.73 8.45
N MET A 630 -35.69 -9.00 7.79
CA MET A 630 -36.50 -9.47 6.65
C MET A 630 -35.90 -9.17 5.26
N GLY A 631 -34.74 -8.52 5.18
CA GLY A 631 -34.07 -8.10 3.93
C GLY A 631 -33.73 -6.61 3.89
N ILE A 632 -33.00 -6.18 2.86
CA ILE A 632 -32.52 -4.79 2.72
C ILE A 632 -33.70 -3.81 2.61
N GLN A 633 -33.66 -2.71 3.37
CA GLN A 633 -34.66 -1.63 3.33
C GLN A 633 -34.86 -1.08 1.91
N GLU A 634 -35.98 -0.41 1.66
CA GLU A 634 -36.29 0.13 0.33
C GLU A 634 -35.22 1.14 -0.15
N PRO A 635 -34.85 1.11 -1.44
CA PRO A 635 -33.95 2.10 -2.02
C PRO A 635 -34.38 3.54 -1.74
N GLY A 636 -33.41 4.36 -1.35
CA GLY A 636 -33.63 5.73 -0.92
C GLY A 636 -33.82 5.91 0.58
N THR A 637 -33.88 4.82 1.36
CA THR A 637 -33.82 4.89 2.83
C THR A 637 -32.42 5.30 3.29
N PHE A 638 -32.31 6.31 4.15
CA PHE A 638 -31.02 6.84 4.61
C PHE A 638 -30.97 7.23 6.09
N MET A 639 -29.76 7.25 6.65
CA MET A 639 -29.48 7.67 8.03
C MET A 639 -28.24 8.57 8.09
N LEU A 640 -28.25 9.54 9.00
CA LEU A 640 -27.15 10.49 9.20
C LEU A 640 -26.35 10.15 10.47
N ARG A 641 -25.02 10.07 10.34
CA ARG A 641 -24.10 9.74 11.43
C ARG A 641 -22.78 10.49 11.35
N PHE A 642 -22.06 10.56 12.48
CA PHE A 642 -20.68 11.02 12.52
C PHE A 642 -19.72 9.82 12.39
N PRO A 643 -18.71 9.86 11.50
CA PRO A 643 -17.79 8.74 11.31
C PRO A 643 -16.81 8.60 12.49
N THR A 644 -16.79 7.44 13.13
CA THR A 644 -15.88 7.10 14.24
C THR A 644 -14.42 6.97 13.81
N SER A 645 -14.16 6.73 12.52
CA SER A 645 -12.82 6.56 11.94
C SER A 645 -12.11 7.87 11.59
N ARG A 646 -12.65 9.02 12.01
CA ARG A 646 -12.18 10.36 11.63
C ARG A 646 -12.09 11.26 12.87
N SER A 647 -10.90 11.36 13.45
CA SER A 647 -10.60 12.24 14.58
C SER A 647 -9.65 13.36 14.16
N TRP A 648 -9.67 14.47 14.89
CA TRP A 648 -8.75 15.58 14.65
C TRP A 648 -7.29 15.10 14.73
N PRO A 649 -6.40 15.51 13.80
CA PRO A 649 -6.56 16.59 12.82
C PRO A 649 -6.95 16.12 11.40
N HIS A 650 -7.65 14.99 11.26
CA HIS A 650 -8.13 14.53 9.95
C HIS A 650 -9.07 15.58 9.33
N PRO A 651 -8.96 15.94 8.03
CA PRO A 651 -9.79 16.96 7.39
C PRO A 651 -11.30 16.72 7.60
N ASP A 652 -11.72 15.47 7.50
CA ASP A 652 -13.12 15.05 7.69
C ASP A 652 -13.56 14.85 9.16
N ALA A 653 -12.76 15.22 10.16
CA ALA A 653 -13.16 15.09 11.56
C ALA A 653 -14.37 16.00 11.87
N GLY A 654 -15.40 15.43 12.51
CA GLY A 654 -16.68 16.12 12.73
C GLY A 654 -17.62 16.18 11.52
N SER A 655 -17.23 15.64 10.36
CA SER A 655 -18.08 15.63 9.17
C SER A 655 -19.33 14.74 9.35
N LEU A 656 -20.43 15.12 8.69
CA LEU A 656 -21.66 14.33 8.69
C LEU A 656 -21.66 13.39 7.48
N VAL A 657 -21.96 12.11 7.71
CA VAL A 657 -22.04 11.08 6.66
C VAL A 657 -23.48 10.63 6.52
N VAL A 658 -23.97 10.60 5.29
CA VAL A 658 -25.22 9.92 4.93
C VAL A 658 -24.91 8.49 4.53
N THR A 659 -25.56 7.52 5.17
CA THR A 659 -25.55 6.12 4.75
C THR A 659 -26.93 5.77 4.22
N TYR A 660 -27.01 5.22 3.01
CA TYR A 660 -28.27 5.02 2.32
C TYR A 660 -28.27 3.74 1.48
N VAL A 661 -29.47 3.22 1.23
CA VAL A 661 -29.71 2.11 0.30
C VAL A 661 -29.84 2.69 -1.10
N SER A 662 -28.92 2.31 -1.99
CA SER A 662 -28.93 2.71 -3.40
C SER A 662 -29.96 1.90 -4.20
N ARG A 663 -30.25 2.32 -5.44
CA ARG A 663 -31.21 1.66 -6.35
C ARG A 663 -30.84 0.22 -6.70
N ASP A 664 -29.55 -0.11 -6.62
CA ASP A 664 -28.97 -1.44 -6.77
C ASP A 664 -29.01 -2.27 -5.47
N TYR A 665 -29.73 -1.79 -4.44
CA TYR A 665 -29.79 -2.38 -3.10
C TYR A 665 -28.43 -2.47 -2.38
N THR A 666 -27.41 -1.75 -2.86
CA THR A 666 -26.12 -1.66 -2.17
C THR A 666 -26.15 -0.53 -1.13
N LEU A 667 -25.46 -0.73 -0.01
CA LEU A 667 -25.27 0.32 0.97
C LEU A 667 -24.13 1.25 0.52
N ARG A 668 -24.43 2.54 0.49
CA ARG A 668 -23.46 3.58 0.15
C ARG A 668 -23.29 4.54 1.31
N HIS A 669 -22.07 5.05 1.47
CA HIS A 669 -21.75 6.07 2.47
C HIS A 669 -21.16 7.28 1.76
N ARG A 670 -21.74 8.46 1.98
CA ARG A 670 -21.30 9.71 1.38
C ARG A 670 -21.08 10.75 2.46
N VAL A 671 -19.89 11.34 2.49
CA VAL A 671 -19.60 12.50 3.35
C VAL A 671 -20.31 13.71 2.76
N LEU A 672 -21.05 14.44 3.59
CA LEU A 672 -21.75 15.65 3.18
C LEU A 672 -20.78 16.84 3.13
N SER A 673 -20.77 17.58 2.01
CA SER A 673 -20.01 18.83 1.91
C SER A 673 -20.82 19.94 2.56
N LEU A 674 -20.43 20.30 3.78
CA LEU A 674 -21.03 21.38 4.55
C LEU A 674 -20.13 22.62 4.42
N ASP A 675 -20.10 23.24 3.24
CA ASP A 675 -19.24 24.41 2.98
C ASP A 675 -19.82 25.68 3.64
N TYR A 676 -19.40 25.92 4.89
CA TYR A 676 -19.87 27.04 5.71
C TYR A 676 -19.15 28.38 5.43
N SER A 677 -18.10 28.41 4.60
CA SER A 677 -17.27 29.59 4.35
C SER A 677 -17.85 30.64 3.42
N SER A 678 -18.86 30.30 2.64
CA SER A 678 -19.53 31.32 1.85
C SER A 678 -20.71 31.87 2.66
N GLY A 679 -20.69 33.17 2.96
CA GLY A 679 -21.85 33.92 3.46
C GLY A 679 -23.11 33.83 2.57
N LYS A 680 -23.09 33.01 1.52
CA LYS A 680 -24.22 32.58 0.69
C LYS A 680 -25.17 31.59 1.38
N LEU A 681 -24.85 31.08 2.58
CA LEU A 681 -25.76 30.19 3.33
C LEU A 681 -26.92 30.93 4.01
N LYS A 682 -26.89 32.26 4.09
CA LYS A 682 -27.99 33.07 4.66
C LYS A 682 -29.31 32.98 3.86
N HIS A 683 -29.32 32.38 2.67
CA HIS A 683 -30.50 32.19 1.82
C HIS A 683 -30.68 30.75 1.27
N LYS A 684 -30.03 29.73 1.86
CA LYS A 684 -30.21 28.34 1.40
C LYS A 684 -31.32 27.63 2.18
N LYS A 685 -32.08 26.79 1.46
CA LYS A 685 -33.07 25.86 2.00
C LYS A 685 -32.48 25.05 3.16
N PRO A 686 -33.29 24.67 4.17
CA PRO A 686 -32.84 23.86 5.29
C PRO A 686 -32.24 22.54 4.80
N LEU A 687 -31.24 22.00 5.51
CA LEU A 687 -30.52 20.79 5.08
C LEU A 687 -31.45 19.58 4.91
N GLN A 688 -32.53 19.51 5.68
CA GLN A 688 -33.64 18.56 5.51
C GLN A 688 -34.17 18.55 4.07
N GLU A 689 -34.49 19.73 3.53
CA GLU A 689 -35.03 19.88 2.17
C GLU A 689 -33.98 19.55 1.12
N LEU A 690 -32.71 19.88 1.37
CA LEU A 690 -31.62 19.54 0.45
C LEU A 690 -31.39 18.03 0.39
N LEU A 691 -31.45 17.34 1.53
CA LEU A 691 -31.31 15.88 1.59
C LEU A 691 -32.47 15.19 0.85
N LEU A 692 -33.71 15.61 1.09
CA LEU A 692 -34.89 15.04 0.43
C LEU A 692 -35.02 15.43 -1.05
N ALA A 693 -34.28 16.44 -1.51
CA ALA A 693 -34.21 16.80 -2.93
C ALA A 693 -33.25 15.91 -3.72
N GLU A 694 -32.33 15.18 -3.05
CA GLU A 694 -31.44 14.26 -3.73
C GLU A 694 -32.21 13.02 -4.20
N PRO A 695 -32.11 12.63 -5.49
CA PRO A 695 -32.92 11.54 -6.05
C PRO A 695 -32.57 10.14 -5.51
N GLU A 696 -31.47 10.04 -4.75
CA GLU A 696 -31.02 8.82 -4.07
C GLU A 696 -31.46 8.78 -2.59
N LEU A 697 -32.09 9.84 -2.06
CA LEU A 697 -32.48 9.97 -0.65
C LEU A 697 -33.97 10.32 -0.58
N SER A 698 -34.82 9.33 -0.35
CA SER A 698 -36.28 9.50 -0.37
C SER A 698 -36.89 9.49 1.03
N ARG A 699 -36.35 8.69 1.95
CA ARG A 699 -36.94 8.43 3.26
C ARG A 699 -35.88 8.35 4.35
N LEU A 700 -36.15 8.97 5.49
CA LEU A 700 -35.31 8.83 6.68
C LEU A 700 -35.57 7.48 7.36
N GLY A 701 -34.51 6.71 7.60
CA GLY A 701 -34.52 5.48 8.39
C GLY A 701 -34.40 5.76 9.89
N SER A 702 -34.74 4.77 10.73
CA SER A 702 -34.65 4.87 12.19
C SER A 702 -34.02 3.63 12.80
N MET A 703 -33.32 3.81 13.92
CA MET A 703 -32.75 2.72 14.73
C MET A 703 -33.76 1.84 15.47
N GLN A 704 -35.05 2.20 15.49
CA GLN A 704 -36.08 1.48 16.27
C GLN A 704 -36.37 0.05 15.76
N ASP A 705 -35.85 -0.35 14.60
CA ASP A 705 -36.04 -1.69 14.02
C ASP A 705 -35.02 -2.75 14.51
N ILE A 706 -34.12 -2.41 15.46
CA ILE A 706 -32.99 -3.27 15.89
C ILE A 706 -33.26 -4.03 17.21
N ASN A 707 -34.36 -3.75 17.90
CA ASN A 707 -34.75 -4.48 19.11
C ASN A 707 -35.96 -5.38 18.85
N VAL A 708 -35.73 -6.54 18.22
CA VAL A 708 -36.56 -7.75 18.37
C VAL A 708 -35.64 -8.94 18.60
#